data_AF-A0A6P5ABX8-F1
#
_entry.id   AF-A0A6P5ABX8-F1
#
_cell.length_a   1.000
_cell.length_b   1.000
_cell.length_c   1.000
_cell.angle_alpha   90.00
_cell.angle_beta   90.00
_cell.angle_gamma   90.00
#
_symmetry.space_group_name_H-M   'P 1'
#
loop_
_entity.id
_entity.type
_entity.pdbx_description
1 polymer ?
#
loop_
_entity_poly.entity_id
_entity_poly.type
_entity_poly.pdbx_seq_one_letter_code
_entity_poly.pdbx_strand_id
1 'polypeptide(L)'
;MIRVYLAVLVLAIFGERTVSASGEDSVDIWAIELSGGVLHAKRFAYSNGFTFLKRIINDIYLFKVGHNLKRTSQVRLELLQNSQVTWFGRQVPRKRYLRSLLLFDDPEWDKQSYLYTGKVNMNVLPAWNTACAGEGVTVGVVDDGVIVSHPDLQSRVDISLSYDFLRDRQDPTPPQQSHEHGTQCAGVIAAAANNSFCGVGVAYRAQIAGLRLLSGGVSDILDADEAAALTHKSQEIAIYSNSWGPSDYQFVLDGPEPLLQRALRNGVHTGRGGKGSIYIFSGGNGGAFGDSCAYDGYINSIYTIGINSVWPAGESAVYNEPCTAIMAAAYGNDFTDTSSSFVVPSQATGCKTDFSGTSPTAALAAGAMALVLEANPSLTWRDVQHLITRTTRTEGLCGDEWTTNKAGFKVNNLCGFGLMDVGAMVDQARLWPNVPDQVICQDLMSTVIKTIPGGGTLESTVDVNPRICAPDQVHYLEHVLVHVTLTFPHRGYLVIELTSPSGTTSTVAPGRVQDAEPDLDWTFLTLHHWGENPLGVWTLRVNNTHPDTAMTGSLSSWSLVLHGTASEPLNNDTTPASDLVRPTSPNCVTVSDDSDYSATKGINNDLVIALSVSGSVILLVCIAIAVYLQTKKRLSGNFIGPDARNAEVKDENPYTTGSPL
;
A
#
# COMPACT_ATOMS: atom_id res chain seq x y z
N MET A 1 48.13 27.59 21.00
CA MET A 1 47.02 27.12 20.14
C MET A 1 45.61 27.50 20.61
N ILE A 2 45.38 28.05 21.81
CA ILE A 2 44.02 28.47 22.25
C ILE A 2 43.63 29.90 21.78
N ARG A 3 44.60 30.74 21.39
CA ARG A 3 44.32 32.08 20.81
C ARG A 3 43.83 32.04 19.36
N VAL A 4 44.04 30.93 18.65
CA VAL A 4 43.55 30.73 17.27
C VAL A 4 42.11 30.19 17.27
N TYR A 5 41.73 29.41 18.29
CA TYR A 5 40.37 28.86 18.42
C TYR A 5 39.31 29.90 18.83
N LEU A 6 39.67 30.94 19.61
CA LEU A 6 38.70 32.00 19.95
C LEU A 6 38.45 32.99 18.80
N ALA A 7 39.44 33.21 17.91
CA ALA A 7 39.25 34.05 16.74
C ALA A 7 38.38 33.37 15.66
N VAL A 8 38.45 32.04 15.57
CA VAL A 8 37.60 31.24 14.67
C VAL A 8 36.17 31.10 15.21
N LEU A 9 35.95 31.07 16.54
CA LEU A 9 34.61 31.04 17.11
C LEU A 9 33.84 32.37 16.98
N VAL A 10 34.53 33.52 17.04
CA VAL A 10 33.89 34.85 16.86
C VAL A 10 33.54 35.12 15.39
N LEU A 11 34.31 34.57 14.45
CA LEU A 11 33.99 34.63 13.01
C LEU A 11 32.92 33.59 12.58
N ALA A 12 32.69 32.54 13.36
CA ALA A 12 31.63 31.55 13.09
C ALA A 12 30.25 31.97 13.65
N ILE A 13 30.20 32.88 14.62
CA ILE A 13 28.93 33.39 15.21
C ILE A 13 28.44 34.68 14.51
N PHE A 14 29.33 35.41 13.82
CA PHE A 14 28.97 36.59 13.00
C PHE A 14 29.24 36.39 11.50
N GLY A 15 29.48 35.15 11.08
CA GLY A 15 29.76 34.77 9.70
C GLY A 15 28.53 34.28 8.94
N GLU A 16 27.36 34.86 9.16
CA GLU A 16 26.37 34.89 8.07
C GLU A 16 26.98 35.73 6.96
N ARG A 17 27.60 35.05 5.99
CA ARG A 17 27.69 35.62 4.65
C ARG A 17 26.27 36.02 4.29
N THR A 18 26.00 37.32 4.32
CA THR A 18 25.12 37.94 3.35
C THR A 18 25.65 37.48 2.00
N VAL A 19 25.08 36.39 1.49
CA VAL A 19 25.05 36.14 0.06
C VAL A 19 24.45 37.42 -0.48
N SER A 20 25.32 38.27 -1.02
CA SER A 20 24.91 39.34 -1.91
C SER A 20 23.96 38.68 -2.88
N ALA A 21 22.68 39.01 -2.76
CA ALA A 21 21.66 38.68 -3.74
C ALA A 21 22.06 39.38 -5.04
N SER A 22 23.01 38.78 -5.75
CA SER A 22 23.33 39.13 -7.11
C SER A 22 22.15 38.69 -7.95
N GLY A 23 21.30 39.65 -8.31
CA GLY A 23 20.25 39.48 -9.30
C GLY A 23 18.84 39.36 -8.73
N GLU A 24 18.42 40.29 -7.85
CA GLU A 24 16.99 40.60 -7.78
C GLU A 24 16.69 41.57 -8.93
N ASP A 25 16.28 41.05 -10.08
CA ASP A 25 15.52 41.82 -11.07
C ASP A 25 14.24 42.30 -10.35
N SER A 26 14.36 43.43 -9.66
CA SER A 26 13.27 43.98 -8.85
C SER A 26 12.19 44.47 -9.80
N VAL A 27 11.19 43.63 -10.04
CA VAL A 27 9.98 44.06 -10.72
C VAL A 27 9.30 45.05 -9.78
N ASP A 28 9.54 46.35 -9.98
CA ASP A 28 8.98 47.42 -9.15
C ASP A 28 7.48 47.57 -9.45
N ILE A 29 6.70 46.68 -8.83
CA ILE A 29 5.26 46.60 -8.97
C ILE A 29 4.59 47.26 -7.76
N TRP A 30 3.56 48.06 -8.03
CA TRP A 30 2.80 48.77 -7.01
C TRP A 30 1.31 48.55 -7.21
N ALA A 31 0.60 48.27 -6.12
CA ALA A 31 -0.86 48.38 -6.08
C ALA A 31 -1.20 49.79 -5.63
N ILE A 32 -2.04 50.50 -6.39
CA ILE A 32 -2.41 51.89 -6.12
C ILE A 32 -3.94 51.99 -6.24
N GLU A 33 -4.56 52.57 -5.23
CA GLU A 33 -5.99 52.87 -5.20
C GLU A 33 -6.26 54.25 -5.83
N LEU A 34 -7.11 54.27 -6.85
CA LEU A 34 -7.44 55.46 -7.65
C LEU A 34 -8.93 55.45 -8.00
N SER A 35 -9.68 56.46 -7.56
CA SER A 35 -11.08 56.61 -7.97
C SER A 35 -11.20 57.05 -9.43
N GLY A 36 -12.28 56.66 -10.11
CA GLY A 36 -12.57 57.08 -11.49
C GLY A 36 -12.37 56.02 -12.57
N GLY A 37 -12.14 54.76 -12.17
CA GLY A 37 -12.19 53.60 -13.07
C GLY A 37 -10.92 53.36 -13.90
N VAL A 38 -10.93 52.27 -14.67
CA VAL A 38 -9.76 51.77 -15.43
C VAL A 38 -9.16 52.80 -16.40
N LEU A 39 -9.99 53.62 -17.05
CA LEU A 39 -9.51 54.63 -17.99
C LEU A 39 -8.73 55.74 -17.27
N HIS A 40 -9.20 56.15 -16.09
CA HIS A 40 -8.49 57.09 -15.22
C HIS A 40 -7.16 56.47 -14.74
N ALA A 41 -7.19 55.22 -14.27
CA ALA A 41 -5.99 54.49 -13.84
C ALA A 41 -4.93 54.38 -14.96
N LYS A 42 -5.33 54.13 -16.21
CA LYS A 42 -4.41 54.11 -17.36
C LYS A 42 -3.79 55.48 -17.65
N ARG A 43 -4.57 56.57 -17.56
CA ARG A 43 -4.06 57.95 -17.72
C ARG A 43 -3.10 58.31 -16.59
N PHE A 44 -3.47 57.99 -15.34
CA PHE A 44 -2.61 58.14 -14.18
C PHE A 44 -1.27 57.42 -14.38
N ALA A 45 -1.29 56.19 -14.90
CA ALA A 45 -0.08 55.44 -15.19
C ALA A 45 0.85 56.22 -16.13
N TYR A 46 0.32 56.62 -17.29
CA TYR A 46 1.07 57.35 -18.30
C TYR A 46 1.65 58.67 -17.77
N SER A 47 0.84 59.48 -17.07
CA SER A 47 1.25 60.78 -16.54
C SER A 47 2.28 60.70 -15.42
N ASN A 48 2.34 59.59 -14.68
CA ASN A 48 3.22 59.44 -13.52
C ASN A 48 4.37 58.44 -13.77
N GLY A 49 4.59 58.02 -15.01
CA GLY A 49 5.71 57.15 -15.38
C GLY A 49 5.55 55.69 -14.93
N PHE A 50 4.31 55.22 -14.82
CA PHE A 50 3.97 53.81 -14.59
C PHE A 50 3.37 53.17 -15.85
N THR A 51 3.49 51.85 -15.94
CA THR A 51 2.75 51.00 -16.87
C THR A 51 1.59 50.37 -16.11
N PHE A 52 0.36 50.62 -16.56
CA PHE A 52 -0.82 49.92 -16.06
C PHE A 52 -0.76 48.44 -16.45
N LEU A 53 -0.91 47.53 -15.47
CA LEU A 53 -0.94 46.10 -15.72
C LEU A 53 -2.39 45.57 -15.71
N LYS A 54 -3.08 45.68 -14.59
CA LYS A 54 -4.45 45.16 -14.43
C LYS A 54 -5.18 45.80 -13.24
N ARG A 55 -6.50 45.68 -13.22
CA ARG A 55 -7.29 45.92 -12.00
C ARG A 55 -7.13 44.71 -11.07
N ILE A 56 -6.91 44.96 -9.78
CA ILE A 56 -6.79 43.91 -8.75
C ILE A 56 -8.16 43.65 -8.15
N ILE A 57 -8.73 44.69 -7.53
CA ILE A 57 -10.03 44.66 -6.86
C ILE A 57 -10.55 46.10 -6.76
N ASN A 58 -11.83 46.31 -7.04
CA ASN A 58 -12.47 47.64 -6.97
C ASN A 58 -11.63 48.74 -7.65
N ASP A 59 -11.32 49.82 -6.94
CA ASP A 59 -10.49 50.94 -7.41
C ASP A 59 -8.98 50.74 -7.16
N ILE A 60 -8.53 49.52 -6.87
CA ILE A 60 -7.12 49.19 -6.72
C ILE A 60 -6.59 48.56 -8.01
N TYR A 61 -5.55 49.16 -8.56
CA TYR A 61 -4.93 48.76 -9.81
C TYR A 61 -3.45 48.45 -9.61
N LEU A 62 -2.93 47.55 -10.44
CA LEU A 62 -1.56 47.08 -10.42
C LEU A 62 -0.76 47.82 -11.49
N PHE A 63 0.38 48.38 -11.09
CA PHE A 63 1.25 49.20 -11.92
C PHE A 63 2.68 48.67 -11.87
N LYS A 64 3.43 48.80 -12.96
CA LYS A 64 4.88 48.60 -13.01
C LYS A 64 5.58 49.94 -13.19
N VAL A 65 6.62 50.23 -12.42
CA VAL A 65 7.41 51.46 -12.59
C VAL A 65 8.13 51.41 -13.95
N GLY A 66 8.09 52.51 -14.70
CA GLY A 66 8.75 52.64 -16.00
C GLY A 66 10.29 52.62 -15.91
N HIS A 67 10.96 52.46 -17.06
CA HIS A 67 12.40 52.18 -17.18
C HIS A 67 13.39 53.24 -16.62
N ASN A 68 12.91 54.38 -16.13
CA ASN A 68 13.75 55.29 -15.34
C ASN A 68 13.78 54.74 -13.91
N LEU A 69 14.90 54.13 -13.51
CA LEU A 69 15.12 53.48 -12.21
C LEU A 69 14.99 54.47 -11.03
N LYS A 70 13.77 54.95 -10.76
CA LYS A 70 13.43 55.70 -9.55
C LYS A 70 13.64 54.75 -8.38
N ARG A 71 14.42 55.17 -7.38
CA ARG A 71 14.55 54.37 -6.16
C ARG A 71 13.15 54.18 -5.57
N THR A 72 12.88 53.01 -4.99
CA THR A 72 11.58 52.71 -4.34
C THR A 72 11.12 53.82 -3.37
N SER A 73 12.06 54.49 -2.70
CA SER A 73 11.79 55.64 -1.82
C SER A 73 11.23 56.87 -2.56
N GLN A 74 11.67 57.13 -3.79
CA GLN A 74 11.17 58.22 -4.62
C GLN A 74 9.75 57.93 -5.10
N VAL A 75 9.50 56.70 -5.57
CA VAL A 75 8.14 56.28 -5.98
C VAL A 75 7.15 56.41 -4.82
N ARG A 76 7.57 55.99 -3.62
CA ARG A 76 6.76 56.15 -2.40
C ARG A 76 6.45 57.63 -2.09
N LEU A 77 7.43 58.52 -2.20
CA LEU A 77 7.23 59.95 -1.94
C LEU A 77 6.28 60.58 -2.96
N GLU A 78 6.42 60.23 -4.24
CA GLU A 78 5.53 60.73 -5.30
C GLU A 78 4.09 60.27 -5.10
N LEU A 79 3.87 59.00 -4.73
CA LEU A 79 2.52 58.50 -4.45
C LEU A 79 1.91 59.09 -3.17
N LEU A 80 2.73 59.40 -2.15
CA LEU A 80 2.25 60.09 -0.94
C LEU A 80 1.80 61.54 -1.20
N GLN A 81 2.45 62.21 -2.15
CA GLN A 81 2.16 63.61 -2.48
C GLN A 81 1.07 63.76 -3.54
N ASN A 82 0.65 62.67 -4.19
CA ASN A 82 -0.35 62.70 -5.23
C ASN A 82 -1.76 62.64 -4.64
N SER A 83 -2.52 63.72 -4.76
CA SER A 83 -3.88 63.85 -4.21
C SER A 83 -4.91 62.91 -4.83
N GLN A 84 -4.59 62.24 -5.94
CA GLN A 84 -5.45 61.24 -6.58
C GLN A 84 -5.29 59.84 -5.98
N VAL A 85 -4.22 59.60 -5.22
CA VAL A 85 -3.89 58.31 -4.62
C VAL A 85 -4.39 58.26 -3.18
N THR A 86 -5.37 57.40 -2.92
CA THR A 86 -5.91 57.22 -1.56
C THR A 86 -5.15 56.18 -0.76
N TRP A 87 -4.59 55.18 -1.45
CA TRP A 87 -3.77 54.13 -0.86
C TRP A 87 -2.78 53.58 -1.87
N PHE A 88 -1.63 53.11 -1.40
CA PHE A 88 -0.72 52.36 -2.24
C PHE A 88 0.11 51.36 -1.42
N GLY A 89 0.55 50.29 -2.07
CA GLY A 89 1.41 49.27 -1.50
C GLY A 89 2.35 48.67 -2.53
N ARG A 90 3.64 48.61 -2.21
CA ARG A 90 4.63 47.91 -3.04
C ARG A 90 4.34 46.40 -2.99
N GLN A 91 4.33 45.76 -4.15
CA GLN A 91 4.15 44.33 -4.28
C GLN A 91 5.52 43.66 -4.31
N VAL A 92 5.85 42.98 -3.23
CA VAL A 92 7.08 42.21 -3.12
C VAL A 92 6.72 40.76 -3.38
N PRO A 93 7.30 40.09 -4.41
CA PRO A 93 7.13 38.67 -4.61
C PRO A 93 7.50 37.93 -3.32
N ARG A 94 6.58 37.11 -2.80
CA ARG A 94 6.88 36.21 -1.68
C ARG A 94 6.89 34.79 -2.19
N LYS A 95 7.93 34.03 -1.83
CA LYS A 95 7.91 32.58 -2.00
C LYS A 95 6.75 32.01 -1.19
N ARG A 96 5.91 31.20 -1.83
CA ARG A 96 4.82 30.45 -1.21
C ARG A 96 5.10 28.99 -1.50
N TYR A 97 5.05 28.16 -0.46
CA TYR A 97 5.16 26.72 -0.56
C TYR A 97 3.75 26.14 -0.39
N LEU A 98 3.43 25.07 -1.11
CA LEU A 98 2.25 24.26 -0.82
C LEU A 98 2.34 23.79 0.64
N ARG A 99 1.24 23.90 1.40
CA ARG A 99 1.13 23.28 2.72
C ARG A 99 0.51 21.89 2.55
N SER A 100 1.16 20.90 3.15
CA SER A 100 0.92 19.43 3.12
C SER A 100 1.38 18.68 1.88
N LEU A 101 2.45 17.91 2.06
CA LEU A 101 2.60 16.50 1.67
C LEU A 101 3.13 15.85 2.95
N LEU A 102 2.55 14.77 3.47
CA LEU A 102 3.13 14.05 4.61
C LEU A 102 4.61 13.79 4.30
N LEU A 103 5.48 14.42 5.08
CA LEU A 103 6.93 14.33 4.95
C LEU A 103 7.37 13.46 6.10
N PHE A 104 7.71 12.22 5.76
CA PHE A 104 8.35 11.33 6.68
C PHE A 104 9.85 11.64 6.71
N ASP A 105 10.48 11.52 7.87
CA ASP A 105 11.93 11.73 8.01
C ASP A 105 12.76 10.49 7.58
N ASP A 106 12.07 9.45 7.15
CA ASP A 106 12.66 8.19 6.71
C ASP A 106 13.47 8.38 5.41
N PRO A 107 14.75 7.97 5.39
CA PRO A 107 15.71 8.36 4.34
C PRO A 107 15.36 7.86 2.94
N GLU A 108 14.57 6.80 2.82
CA GLU A 108 14.16 6.19 1.55
C GLU A 108 12.73 6.57 1.13
N TRP A 109 12.04 7.44 1.89
CA TRP A 109 10.67 7.88 1.62
C TRP A 109 10.48 8.41 0.18
N ASP A 110 11.45 9.18 -0.31
CA ASP A 110 11.41 9.77 -1.66
C ASP A 110 11.41 8.71 -2.78
N LYS A 111 11.84 7.47 -2.50
CA LYS A 111 11.81 6.36 -3.47
C LYS A 111 10.46 5.64 -3.54
N GLN A 112 9.55 5.88 -2.58
CA GLN A 112 8.26 5.21 -2.49
C GLN A 112 7.15 5.96 -3.23
N SER A 113 7.47 6.47 -4.43
CA SER A 113 6.52 7.22 -5.26
C SER A 113 5.26 6.42 -5.61
N TYR A 114 5.35 5.09 -5.60
CA TYR A 114 4.24 4.16 -5.81
C TYR A 114 3.11 4.27 -4.78
N LEU A 115 3.34 4.91 -3.63
CA LEU A 115 2.27 5.17 -2.67
C LEU A 115 1.42 6.38 -3.07
N TYR A 116 1.96 7.35 -3.84
CA TYR A 116 1.27 8.63 -4.00
C TYR A 116 1.57 9.51 -5.23
N THR A 117 2.80 9.53 -5.75
CA THR A 117 3.23 10.49 -6.80
C THR A 117 3.54 9.84 -8.15
N GLY A 118 3.82 8.54 -8.17
CA GLY A 118 4.11 7.80 -9.40
C GLY A 118 2.94 7.88 -10.39
N LYS A 119 3.22 7.76 -11.70
CA LYS A 119 2.16 7.71 -12.72
C LYS A 119 1.15 6.60 -12.40
N VAL A 120 1.67 5.42 -12.09
CA VAL A 120 0.95 4.33 -11.42
C VAL A 120 1.31 4.42 -9.94
N ASN A 121 0.31 4.53 -9.09
CA ASN A 121 0.47 4.59 -7.64
C ASN A 121 -0.79 4.02 -6.96
N MET A 122 -0.76 3.80 -5.65
CA MET A 122 -1.89 3.27 -4.88
C MET A 122 -2.86 4.33 -4.34
N ASN A 123 -2.62 5.62 -4.63
CA ASN A 123 -3.40 6.77 -4.17
C ASN A 123 -3.65 6.76 -2.65
N VAL A 124 -2.58 6.63 -1.86
CA VAL A 124 -2.67 6.44 -0.40
C VAL A 124 -2.86 7.77 0.36
N LEU A 125 -2.38 8.89 -0.20
CA LEU A 125 -2.43 10.20 0.49
C LEU A 125 -3.82 10.63 0.97
N PRO A 126 -4.92 10.47 0.20
CA PRO A 126 -6.25 10.80 0.70
C PRO A 126 -6.61 10.04 1.99
N ALA A 127 -6.27 8.74 2.07
CA ALA A 127 -6.48 7.95 3.29
C ALA A 127 -5.69 8.51 4.47
N TRP A 128 -4.37 8.73 4.30
CA TRP A 128 -3.52 9.28 5.36
C TRP A 128 -3.91 10.70 5.77
N ASN A 129 -4.37 11.54 4.84
CA ASN A 129 -4.87 12.89 5.14
C ASN A 129 -6.14 12.88 6.01
N THR A 130 -6.86 11.75 6.02
CA THR A 130 -7.98 11.50 6.93
C THR A 130 -7.56 10.74 8.19
N ALA A 131 -6.26 10.70 8.47
CA ALA A 131 -5.61 10.04 9.60
C ALA A 131 -5.73 8.51 9.64
N CYS A 132 -6.19 7.84 8.56
CA CYS A 132 -6.20 6.39 8.51
C CYS A 132 -4.80 5.92 8.14
N ALA A 133 -4.13 5.18 9.02
CA ALA A 133 -2.79 4.64 8.80
C ALA A 133 -2.64 3.18 9.27
N GLY A 134 -3.75 2.48 9.51
CA GLY A 134 -3.84 1.09 9.94
C GLY A 134 -4.02 0.90 11.44
N GLU A 135 -4.27 1.97 12.21
CA GLU A 135 -4.35 1.89 13.67
C GLU A 135 -5.42 0.90 14.13
N GLY A 136 -5.09 0.06 15.12
CA GLY A 136 -6.01 -0.93 15.66
C GLY A 136 -6.27 -2.15 14.75
N VAL A 137 -5.60 -2.24 13.60
CA VAL A 137 -5.68 -3.40 12.71
C VAL A 137 -4.38 -4.20 12.77
N THR A 138 -4.52 -5.52 12.91
CA THR A 138 -3.38 -6.46 12.87
C THR A 138 -3.39 -7.24 11.57
N VAL A 139 -2.24 -7.28 10.90
CA VAL A 139 -1.99 -8.08 9.69
C VAL A 139 -1.03 -9.23 10.01
N GLY A 140 -1.48 -10.46 9.78
CA GLY A 140 -0.66 -11.67 9.84
C GLY A 140 0.13 -11.85 8.55
N VAL A 141 1.45 -11.92 8.63
CA VAL A 141 2.33 -12.23 7.50
C VAL A 141 2.69 -13.70 7.58
N VAL A 142 2.06 -14.52 6.73
CA VAL A 142 2.25 -15.98 6.69
C VAL A 142 3.34 -16.30 5.68
N ASP A 143 4.57 -16.53 6.17
CA ASP A 143 5.77 -16.56 5.32
C ASP A 143 6.95 -17.31 5.98
N ASP A 144 8.19 -17.00 5.59
CA ASP A 144 9.44 -17.57 6.11
C ASP A 144 9.87 -17.05 7.50
N GLY A 145 9.14 -16.06 8.00
CA GLY A 145 9.30 -15.44 9.31
C GLY A 145 9.43 -13.92 9.24
N VAL A 146 9.31 -13.27 10.40
CA VAL A 146 9.46 -11.82 10.54
C VAL A 146 10.51 -11.55 11.61
N ILE A 147 11.53 -10.77 11.26
CA ILE A 147 12.59 -10.39 12.20
C ILE A 147 12.03 -9.33 13.15
N VAL A 148 11.63 -9.78 14.33
CA VAL A 148 10.97 -8.96 15.35
C VAL A 148 11.85 -7.78 15.78
N SER A 149 13.17 -7.96 15.85
CA SER A 149 14.12 -6.93 16.30
C SER A 149 14.56 -5.97 15.19
N HIS A 150 13.98 -6.04 13.98
CA HIS A 150 14.37 -5.14 12.91
C HIS A 150 14.01 -3.68 13.28
N PRO A 151 14.92 -2.69 13.16
CA PRO A 151 14.67 -1.32 13.62
C PRO A 151 13.37 -0.71 13.08
N ASP A 152 13.05 -1.06 11.83
CA ASP A 152 11.87 -0.56 11.12
C ASP A 152 10.55 -1.27 11.50
N LEU A 153 10.63 -2.43 12.17
CA LEU A 153 9.47 -3.28 12.46
C LEU A 153 9.27 -3.54 13.96
N GLN A 154 10.28 -3.33 14.80
CA GLN A 154 10.23 -3.67 16.23
C GLN A 154 9.11 -2.98 17.02
N SER A 155 8.63 -1.83 16.53
CA SER A 155 7.49 -1.11 17.14
C SER A 155 6.12 -1.57 16.63
N ARG A 156 6.11 -2.47 15.65
CA ARG A 156 4.94 -2.88 14.86
C ARG A 156 4.64 -4.36 15.02
N VAL A 157 5.66 -5.20 15.23
CA VAL A 157 5.48 -6.64 15.41
C VAL A 157 4.95 -6.94 16.81
N ASP A 158 3.78 -7.57 16.88
CA ASP A 158 3.20 -8.09 18.11
C ASP A 158 3.56 -9.58 18.28
N ILE A 159 4.54 -9.84 19.13
CA ILE A 159 4.98 -11.20 19.45
C ILE A 159 3.83 -12.03 20.08
N SER A 160 2.89 -11.41 20.79
CA SER A 160 1.74 -12.11 21.42
C SER A 160 0.76 -12.72 20.43
N LEU A 161 0.78 -12.21 19.20
CA LEU A 161 -0.04 -12.67 18.08
C LEU A 161 0.77 -13.44 17.02
N SER A 162 2.08 -13.55 17.21
CA SER A 162 3.01 -14.20 16.28
C SER A 162 3.24 -15.68 16.64
N TYR A 163 3.67 -16.47 15.65
CA TYR A 163 3.97 -17.88 15.85
C TYR A 163 4.95 -18.45 14.80
N ASP A 164 5.76 -19.41 15.20
CA ASP A 164 6.66 -20.22 14.37
C ASP A 164 6.16 -21.66 14.34
N PHE A 165 5.38 -21.99 13.31
CA PHE A 165 4.75 -23.31 13.14
C PHE A 165 5.79 -24.41 12.89
N LEU A 166 6.93 -24.04 12.31
CA LEU A 166 8.02 -24.98 12.03
C LEU A 166 8.81 -25.41 13.27
N ARG A 167 8.74 -24.63 14.36
CA ARG A 167 9.48 -24.90 15.61
C ARG A 167 8.60 -24.92 16.84
N ASP A 168 7.29 -24.79 16.66
CA ASP A 168 6.28 -24.77 17.71
C ASP A 168 6.63 -23.79 18.85
N ARG A 169 6.82 -22.52 18.49
CA ARG A 169 7.19 -21.46 19.44
C ARG A 169 6.65 -20.11 19.00
N GLN A 170 6.63 -19.15 19.93
CA GLN A 170 6.03 -17.84 19.70
C GLN A 170 6.88 -16.89 18.83
N ASP A 171 8.20 -16.96 18.92
CA ASP A 171 9.11 -16.08 18.18
C ASP A 171 9.18 -16.49 16.69
N PRO A 172 8.66 -15.66 15.76
CA PRO A 172 8.65 -15.96 14.33
C PRO A 172 9.98 -15.61 13.64
N THR A 173 11.00 -15.18 14.39
CA THR A 173 12.27 -14.74 13.81
C THR A 173 12.95 -15.92 13.08
N PRO A 174 13.23 -15.79 11.78
CA PRO A 174 13.88 -16.83 11.01
C PRO A 174 15.31 -17.08 11.53
N PRO A 175 15.79 -18.33 11.54
CA PRO A 175 17.12 -18.64 12.04
C PRO A 175 18.25 -18.17 11.11
N GLN A 176 17.98 -18.00 9.82
CA GLN A 176 18.94 -17.60 8.82
C GLN A 176 18.64 -16.17 8.37
N GLN A 177 19.68 -15.33 8.32
CA GLN A 177 19.56 -13.92 7.89
C GLN A 177 19.18 -13.76 6.42
N SER A 178 19.28 -14.82 5.60
CA SER A 178 18.85 -14.80 4.20
C SER A 178 17.34 -15.01 4.03
N HIS A 179 16.64 -15.48 5.05
CA HIS A 179 15.18 -15.69 5.02
C HIS A 179 14.51 -14.39 5.47
N GLU A 180 14.46 -13.42 4.56
CA GLU A 180 13.91 -12.08 4.83
C GLU A 180 12.58 -11.85 4.12
N HIS A 181 12.02 -12.82 3.39
CA HIS A 181 10.87 -12.58 2.50
C HIS A 181 9.64 -12.10 3.29
N GLY A 182 9.32 -12.74 4.41
CA GLY A 182 8.27 -12.30 5.32
C GLY A 182 8.58 -10.96 5.98
N THR A 183 9.85 -10.70 6.31
CA THR A 183 10.29 -9.41 6.87
C THR A 183 10.10 -8.27 5.86
N GLN A 184 10.42 -8.52 4.59
CA GLN A 184 10.25 -7.56 3.50
C GLN A 184 8.76 -7.28 3.23
N CYS A 185 7.92 -8.32 3.19
CA CYS A 185 6.46 -8.17 3.10
C CYS A 185 5.90 -7.36 4.29
N ALA A 186 6.33 -7.65 5.52
CA ALA A 186 5.93 -6.90 6.72
C ALA A 186 6.30 -5.42 6.62
N GLY A 187 7.45 -5.08 6.03
CA GLY A 187 7.86 -3.70 5.78
C GLY A 187 6.95 -2.96 4.80
N VAL A 188 6.56 -3.60 3.69
CA VAL A 188 5.61 -3.01 2.74
C VAL A 188 4.28 -2.69 3.43
N ILE A 189 3.82 -3.58 4.32
CA ILE A 189 2.57 -3.41 5.07
C ILE A 189 2.69 -2.29 6.10
N ALA A 190 3.67 -2.38 7.02
CA ALA A 190 3.69 -1.56 8.23
C ALA A 190 5.10 -1.19 8.72
N ALA A 191 6.09 -0.98 7.84
CA ALA A 191 7.32 -0.30 8.27
C ALA A 191 6.98 1.03 8.98
N ALA A 192 7.66 1.28 10.11
CA ALA A 192 7.33 2.39 10.98
C ALA A 192 7.69 3.72 10.33
N ALA A 193 6.79 4.69 10.42
CA ALA A 193 7.02 6.04 9.93
C ALA A 193 7.75 6.91 10.96
N ASN A 194 8.51 7.89 10.48
CA ASN A 194 9.22 8.89 11.26
C ASN A 194 10.20 8.29 12.28
N ASN A 195 10.90 7.23 11.91
CA ASN A 195 11.91 6.61 12.76
C ASN A 195 13.35 6.88 12.26
N SER A 196 13.49 7.75 11.23
CA SER A 196 14.74 8.06 10.54
C SER A 196 15.44 6.82 9.95
N PHE A 197 14.70 5.78 9.56
CA PHE A 197 15.24 4.50 9.08
C PHE A 197 14.46 3.96 7.89
N CYS A 198 15.15 3.48 6.86
CA CYS A 198 14.56 2.88 5.65
C CYS A 198 13.39 3.72 5.07
N GLY A 199 12.20 3.14 4.91
CA GLY A 199 11.02 3.78 4.34
C GLY A 199 9.77 3.57 5.21
N VAL A 200 8.59 3.71 4.61
CA VAL A 200 7.31 3.72 5.33
C VAL A 200 6.36 2.67 4.77
N GLY A 201 5.71 1.91 5.65
CA GLY A 201 4.66 0.96 5.27
C GLY A 201 3.37 1.67 4.86
N VAL A 202 2.58 1.07 3.98
CA VAL A 202 1.29 1.67 3.55
C VAL A 202 0.34 1.89 4.74
N ALA A 203 0.40 1.00 5.73
CA ALA A 203 -0.31 1.04 6.99
C ALA A 203 0.69 1.10 8.16
N TYR A 204 1.51 2.16 8.18
CA TYR A 204 2.59 2.37 9.17
C TYR A 204 2.15 2.45 10.64
N ARG A 205 0.84 2.44 10.94
CA ARG A 205 0.26 2.33 12.30
C ARG A 205 -0.42 0.99 12.58
N ALA A 206 -0.48 0.08 11.61
CA ALA A 206 -0.92 -1.29 11.84
C ALA A 206 0.09 -2.10 12.66
N GLN A 207 -0.40 -3.16 13.29
CA GLN A 207 0.43 -4.19 13.92
C GLN A 207 0.66 -5.36 12.97
N ILE A 208 1.82 -6.01 13.10
CA ILE A 208 2.19 -7.21 12.36
C ILE A 208 2.21 -8.41 13.31
N ALA A 209 1.56 -9.50 12.90
CA ALA A 209 1.78 -10.81 13.47
C ALA A 209 2.65 -11.61 12.49
N GLY A 210 3.86 -11.99 12.89
CA GLY A 210 4.71 -12.87 12.08
C GLY A 210 4.26 -14.31 12.23
N LEU A 211 3.87 -14.98 11.14
CA LEU A 211 3.39 -16.35 11.12
C LEU A 211 4.34 -17.18 10.26
N ARG A 212 5.37 -17.74 10.88
CA ARG A 212 6.42 -18.48 10.19
C ARG A 212 5.94 -19.89 9.85
N LEU A 213 5.60 -20.08 8.58
CA LEU A 213 5.15 -21.32 7.97
C LEU A 213 6.21 -21.91 7.02
N LEU A 214 7.05 -21.07 6.42
CA LEU A 214 8.09 -21.45 5.46
C LEU A 214 9.50 -21.40 6.07
N SER A 215 10.43 -22.11 5.46
CA SER A 215 11.84 -22.24 5.87
C SER A 215 12.78 -21.85 4.73
N GLY A 216 12.69 -20.59 4.31
CA GLY A 216 13.16 -20.17 2.99
C GLY A 216 12.10 -20.57 1.96
N GLY A 217 12.12 -20.00 0.74
CA GLY A 217 11.02 -20.05 -0.22
C GLY A 217 10.50 -21.43 -0.69
N VAL A 218 10.94 -22.54 -0.10
CA VAL A 218 10.40 -23.89 -0.27
C VAL A 218 10.34 -24.59 1.10
N SER A 219 9.24 -25.23 1.44
CA SER A 219 9.13 -26.09 2.63
C SER A 219 8.10 -27.19 2.41
N ASP A 220 8.39 -28.38 2.94
CA ASP A 220 7.39 -29.45 3.05
C ASP A 220 6.45 -29.09 4.20
N ILE A 221 5.28 -28.56 3.87
CA ILE A 221 4.26 -28.12 4.83
C ILE A 221 3.09 -29.10 4.79
N LEU A 222 2.52 -29.43 5.95
CA LEU A 222 1.31 -30.24 6.03
C LEU A 222 0.06 -29.34 5.92
N ASP A 223 -1.03 -29.88 5.36
CA ASP A 223 -2.37 -29.25 5.36
C ASP A 223 -2.78 -28.73 6.77
N ALA A 224 -2.40 -29.48 7.82
CA ALA A 224 -2.64 -29.09 9.21
C ALA A 224 -1.88 -27.84 9.65
N ASP A 225 -0.65 -27.63 9.16
CA ASP A 225 0.17 -26.47 9.50
C ASP A 225 -0.36 -25.22 8.78
N GLU A 226 -0.76 -25.35 7.51
CA GLU A 226 -1.41 -24.27 6.76
C GLU A 226 -2.74 -23.86 7.41
N ALA A 227 -3.58 -24.85 7.75
CA ALA A 227 -4.84 -24.63 8.45
C ALA A 227 -4.63 -23.94 9.81
N ALA A 228 -3.61 -24.35 10.57
CA ALA A 228 -3.27 -23.72 11.84
C ALA A 228 -2.79 -22.28 11.66
N ALA A 229 -1.93 -22.02 10.67
CA ALA A 229 -1.42 -20.67 10.37
C ALA A 229 -2.53 -19.72 9.94
N LEU A 230 -3.39 -20.15 9.01
CA LEU A 230 -4.46 -19.33 8.44
C LEU A 230 -5.69 -19.16 9.36
N THR A 231 -5.69 -19.78 10.54
CA THR A 231 -6.72 -19.57 11.58
C THR A 231 -6.16 -19.04 12.90
N HIS A 232 -4.84 -18.88 12.99
CA HIS A 232 -4.14 -18.43 14.18
C HIS A 232 -4.66 -17.07 14.64
N LYS A 233 -5.17 -16.99 15.87
CA LYS A 233 -5.63 -15.71 16.47
C LYS A 233 -6.61 -14.95 15.56
N SER A 234 -7.50 -15.66 14.88
CA SER A 234 -8.47 -15.08 13.92
C SER A 234 -9.47 -14.09 14.51
N GLN A 235 -9.51 -13.89 15.84
CA GLN A 235 -10.29 -12.83 16.45
C GLN A 235 -9.52 -11.50 16.50
N GLU A 236 -8.20 -11.56 16.63
CA GLU A 236 -7.28 -10.43 16.76
C GLU A 236 -6.59 -10.07 15.43
N ILE A 237 -6.20 -11.08 14.64
CA ILE A 237 -5.62 -10.92 13.31
C ILE A 237 -6.75 -10.72 12.31
N ALA A 238 -6.76 -9.55 11.67
CA ALA A 238 -7.83 -9.18 10.75
C ALA A 238 -7.58 -9.65 9.31
N ILE A 239 -6.32 -9.56 8.88
CA ILE A 239 -5.89 -9.81 7.50
C ILE A 239 -4.72 -10.78 7.54
N TYR A 240 -4.71 -11.77 6.64
CA TYR A 240 -3.61 -12.70 6.41
C TYR A 240 -3.04 -12.42 5.03
N SER A 241 -1.78 -12.01 4.98
CA SER A 241 -1.02 -11.75 3.76
C SER A 241 -0.18 -12.98 3.42
N ASN A 242 -0.39 -13.54 2.23
CA ASN A 242 0.20 -14.80 1.78
C ASN A 242 0.86 -14.58 0.41
N SER A 243 2.15 -14.83 0.34
CA SER A 243 2.95 -14.65 -0.88
C SER A 243 3.62 -15.98 -1.28
N TRP A 244 2.81 -17.05 -1.27
CA TRP A 244 3.20 -18.44 -1.50
C TRP A 244 2.02 -19.21 -2.10
N GLY A 245 2.33 -20.36 -2.71
CA GLY A 245 1.39 -21.23 -3.40
C GLY A 245 2.12 -22.44 -3.99
N PRO A 246 1.49 -23.18 -4.91
CA PRO A 246 2.14 -24.23 -5.69
C PRO A 246 3.31 -23.72 -6.53
N SER A 247 4.03 -24.62 -7.20
CA SER A 247 5.15 -24.20 -8.05
C SER A 247 4.69 -23.60 -9.38
N ASP A 248 4.96 -22.30 -9.55
CA ASP A 248 4.73 -21.49 -10.76
C ASP A 248 5.53 -21.90 -12.02
N TYR A 249 6.39 -22.92 -11.93
CA TYR A 249 7.33 -23.31 -13.01
C TYR A 249 7.18 -24.76 -13.45
N GLN A 250 6.34 -25.52 -12.77
CA GLN A 250 6.20 -26.97 -12.97
C GLN A 250 4.82 -27.36 -13.51
N PHE A 251 4.00 -26.36 -13.87
CA PHE A 251 2.63 -26.55 -14.33
C PHE A 251 1.81 -27.43 -13.38
N VAL A 252 2.05 -27.27 -12.08
CA VAL A 252 1.39 -28.02 -11.03
C VAL A 252 -0.09 -27.67 -11.00
N LEU A 253 -0.91 -28.64 -10.60
CA LEU A 253 -2.32 -28.45 -10.31
C LEU A 253 -2.51 -28.82 -8.83
N ASP A 254 -2.58 -27.82 -7.97
CA ASP A 254 -2.57 -28.02 -6.52
C ASP A 254 -3.24 -26.85 -5.78
N GLY A 255 -3.64 -27.08 -4.55
CA GLY A 255 -4.34 -26.09 -3.74
C GLY A 255 -4.70 -26.61 -2.35
N PRO A 256 -5.51 -25.84 -1.60
CA PRO A 256 -5.90 -26.21 -0.25
C PRO A 256 -6.47 -27.62 -0.15
N GLU A 257 -5.87 -28.45 0.70
CA GLU A 257 -6.40 -29.75 1.08
C GLU A 257 -7.64 -29.60 2.00
N PRO A 258 -8.40 -30.69 2.27
CA PRO A 258 -9.70 -30.58 2.93
C PRO A 258 -9.70 -29.89 4.31
N LEU A 259 -8.61 -29.99 5.10
CA LEU A 259 -8.56 -29.32 6.39
C LEU A 259 -8.38 -27.81 6.21
N LEU A 260 -7.48 -27.37 5.32
CA LEU A 260 -7.30 -25.96 5.01
C LEU A 260 -8.57 -25.36 4.38
N GLN A 261 -9.25 -26.06 3.46
CA GLN A 261 -10.52 -25.59 2.92
C GLN A 261 -11.56 -25.34 4.03
N ARG A 262 -11.61 -26.24 5.02
CA ARG A 262 -12.47 -26.07 6.20
C ARG A 262 -12.01 -24.91 7.07
N ALA A 263 -10.70 -24.71 7.23
CA ALA A 263 -10.10 -23.64 8.01
C ALA A 263 -10.39 -22.27 7.39
N LEU A 264 -10.22 -22.09 6.08
CA LEU A 264 -10.57 -20.88 5.33
C LEU A 264 -12.06 -20.55 5.47
N ARG A 265 -12.93 -21.54 5.24
CA ARG A 265 -14.39 -21.41 5.43
C ARG A 265 -14.72 -20.97 6.86
N ASN A 266 -14.12 -21.60 7.86
CA ASN A 266 -14.34 -21.22 9.25
C ASN A 266 -13.83 -19.81 9.55
N GLY A 267 -12.67 -19.44 9.00
CA GLY A 267 -12.05 -18.13 9.15
C GLY A 267 -12.93 -17.00 8.64
N VAL A 268 -13.53 -17.15 7.45
CA VAL A 268 -14.46 -16.14 6.90
C VAL A 268 -15.81 -16.07 7.63
N HIS A 269 -16.19 -17.10 8.39
CA HIS A 269 -17.45 -17.09 9.15
C HIS A 269 -17.28 -16.67 10.60
N THR A 270 -16.14 -16.96 11.24
CA THR A 270 -15.95 -16.78 12.68
C THR A 270 -14.90 -15.74 13.02
N GLY A 271 -13.95 -15.46 12.13
CA GLY A 271 -12.89 -14.47 12.35
C GLY A 271 -13.46 -13.06 12.56
N ARG A 272 -12.68 -12.21 13.24
CA ARG A 272 -13.03 -10.80 13.52
C ARG A 272 -14.41 -10.63 14.19
N GLY A 273 -14.77 -11.54 15.09
CA GLY A 273 -16.07 -11.56 15.75
C GLY A 273 -17.23 -11.85 14.79
N GLY A 274 -17.04 -12.77 13.85
CA GLY A 274 -18.07 -13.17 12.88
C GLY A 274 -18.11 -12.34 11.59
N LYS A 275 -17.25 -11.33 11.43
CA LYS A 275 -17.14 -10.53 10.19
C LYS A 275 -16.34 -11.25 9.10
N GLY A 276 -15.53 -12.21 9.50
CA GLY A 276 -14.67 -12.98 8.63
C GLY A 276 -13.29 -12.40 8.47
N SER A 277 -12.29 -13.27 8.61
CA SER A 277 -10.90 -13.02 8.26
C SER A 277 -10.76 -12.64 6.78
N ILE A 278 -9.79 -11.79 6.46
CA ILE A 278 -9.47 -11.41 5.08
C ILE A 278 -8.20 -12.14 4.68
N TYR A 279 -8.26 -12.94 3.61
CA TYR A 279 -7.12 -13.68 3.09
C TYR A 279 -6.68 -13.07 1.76
N ILE A 280 -5.46 -12.57 1.70
CA ILE A 280 -4.88 -11.98 0.49
C ILE A 280 -3.77 -12.89 0.01
N PHE A 281 -3.80 -13.24 -1.27
CA PHE A 281 -2.82 -14.10 -1.93
C PHE A 281 -2.23 -13.39 -3.15
N SER A 282 -0.92 -13.56 -3.35
CA SER A 282 -0.22 -13.16 -4.57
C SER A 282 -0.66 -14.03 -5.75
N GLY A 283 -0.91 -13.44 -6.92
CA GLY A 283 -1.40 -14.18 -8.08
C GLY A 283 -0.40 -15.08 -8.82
N GLY A 284 0.84 -15.25 -8.33
CA GLY A 284 1.87 -16.10 -8.94
C GLY A 284 2.88 -15.34 -9.82
N ASN A 285 4.00 -15.99 -10.15
CA ASN A 285 5.12 -15.43 -10.93
C ASN A 285 5.48 -16.28 -12.17
N GLY A 286 4.62 -17.20 -12.57
CA GLY A 286 4.81 -18.16 -13.67
C GLY A 286 4.38 -17.66 -15.05
N GLY A 287 3.85 -16.44 -15.16
CA GLY A 287 3.26 -15.92 -16.41
C GLY A 287 4.20 -15.97 -17.61
N ALA A 288 5.48 -15.59 -17.41
CA ALA A 288 6.50 -15.62 -18.45
C ALA A 288 6.82 -17.05 -18.96
N PHE A 289 6.46 -18.07 -18.18
CA PHE A 289 6.64 -19.49 -18.50
C PHE A 289 5.36 -20.12 -19.07
N GLY A 290 4.28 -19.36 -19.18
CA GLY A 290 2.98 -19.82 -19.69
C GLY A 290 2.10 -20.45 -18.62
N ASP A 291 2.35 -20.19 -17.33
CA ASP A 291 1.46 -20.65 -16.26
C ASP A 291 0.21 -19.76 -16.11
N SER A 292 -0.74 -20.24 -15.33
CA SER A 292 -1.97 -19.54 -15.01
C SER A 292 -2.44 -19.85 -13.59
N CYS A 293 -2.79 -18.80 -12.85
CA CYS A 293 -3.38 -18.90 -11.53
C CYS A 293 -4.74 -19.61 -11.51
N ALA A 294 -5.32 -19.98 -12.66
CA ALA A 294 -6.49 -20.85 -12.75
C ALA A 294 -6.21 -22.27 -12.21
N TYR A 295 -4.93 -22.65 -12.14
CA TYR A 295 -4.47 -23.96 -11.68
C TYR A 295 -3.90 -23.92 -10.25
N ASP A 296 -3.99 -22.76 -9.58
CA ASP A 296 -3.67 -22.56 -8.16
C ASP A 296 -4.97 -22.52 -7.34
N GLY A 297 -5.19 -23.51 -6.47
CA GLY A 297 -6.41 -23.61 -5.67
C GLY A 297 -6.50 -22.60 -4.51
N TYR A 298 -5.40 -21.96 -4.12
CA TYR A 298 -5.41 -20.86 -3.15
C TYR A 298 -6.03 -19.62 -3.77
N ILE A 299 -5.72 -19.34 -5.04
CA ILE A 299 -6.33 -18.24 -5.81
C ILE A 299 -7.76 -18.60 -6.25
N ASN A 300 -8.05 -19.86 -6.59
CA ASN A 300 -9.39 -20.30 -7.00
C ASN A 300 -10.36 -20.55 -5.83
N SER A 301 -10.06 -20.01 -4.65
CA SER A 301 -10.94 -20.05 -3.48
C SER A 301 -11.78 -18.78 -3.39
N ILE A 302 -13.09 -18.90 -3.16
CA ILE A 302 -13.96 -17.72 -2.94
C ILE A 302 -13.55 -16.92 -1.69
N TYR A 303 -12.85 -17.56 -0.76
CA TYR A 303 -12.46 -17.01 0.54
C TYR A 303 -11.19 -16.17 0.48
N THR A 304 -10.45 -16.22 -0.63
CA THR A 304 -9.20 -15.48 -0.81
C THR A 304 -9.39 -14.34 -1.81
N ILE A 305 -8.45 -13.39 -1.77
CA ILE A 305 -8.39 -12.24 -2.67
C ILE A 305 -7.06 -12.35 -3.41
N GLY A 306 -7.11 -12.80 -4.66
CA GLY A 306 -5.95 -12.88 -5.55
C GLY A 306 -5.56 -11.51 -6.12
N ILE A 307 -4.29 -11.15 -5.99
CA ILE A 307 -3.76 -9.85 -6.40
C ILE A 307 -2.58 -9.99 -7.36
N ASN A 308 -2.67 -9.30 -8.50
CA ASN A 308 -1.60 -9.21 -9.50
C ASN A 308 -0.95 -7.82 -9.56
N SER A 309 0.15 -7.71 -10.29
CA SER A 309 1.02 -6.51 -10.30
C SER A 309 0.81 -5.60 -11.51
N VAL A 310 0.74 -4.29 -11.29
CA VAL A 310 0.87 -3.29 -12.35
C VAL A 310 2.12 -2.47 -12.11
N TRP A 311 3.01 -2.46 -13.10
CA TRP A 311 4.29 -1.75 -13.02
C TRP A 311 4.17 -0.30 -13.55
N PRO A 312 5.17 0.58 -13.33
CA PRO A 312 5.04 2.02 -13.59
C PRO A 312 4.66 2.42 -15.02
N ALA A 313 4.91 1.56 -16.01
CA ALA A 313 4.48 1.80 -17.39
C ALA A 313 2.94 1.90 -17.51
N GLY A 314 2.22 1.22 -16.60
CA GLY A 314 0.77 1.04 -16.64
C GLY A 314 0.36 -0.34 -17.16
N GLU A 315 1.29 -1.20 -17.54
CA GLU A 315 0.96 -2.53 -18.06
C GLU A 315 0.96 -3.56 -16.92
N SER A 316 0.47 -4.77 -17.20
CA SER A 316 0.67 -5.91 -16.30
C SER A 316 2.16 -6.26 -16.28
N ALA A 317 2.69 -6.69 -15.13
CA ALA A 317 4.03 -7.28 -15.08
C ALA A 317 4.08 -8.60 -15.86
N VAL A 318 5.23 -8.93 -16.46
CA VAL A 318 5.45 -10.12 -17.30
C VAL A 318 5.32 -11.43 -16.51
N TYR A 319 5.60 -11.38 -15.22
CA TYR A 319 5.52 -12.54 -14.34
C TYR A 319 4.10 -12.85 -13.88
N ASN A 320 3.15 -11.92 -13.99
CA ASN A 320 1.78 -12.14 -13.56
C ASN A 320 1.16 -13.32 -14.31
N GLU A 321 0.46 -14.16 -13.57
CA GLU A 321 -0.33 -15.24 -14.15
C GLU A 321 -1.76 -14.76 -14.44
N PRO A 322 -2.29 -14.98 -15.65
CA PRO A 322 -3.66 -14.60 -15.99
C PRO A 322 -4.66 -15.64 -15.52
N CYS A 323 -5.73 -15.23 -14.84
CA CYS A 323 -6.91 -16.07 -14.60
C CYS A 323 -8.14 -15.24 -14.20
N THR A 324 -9.32 -15.86 -14.31
CA THR A 324 -10.61 -15.20 -13.98
C THR A 324 -10.86 -15.06 -12.48
N ALA A 325 -9.95 -15.56 -11.64
CA ALA A 325 -10.01 -15.54 -10.18
C ALA A 325 -9.24 -14.35 -9.55
N ILE A 326 -8.47 -13.59 -10.35
CA ILE A 326 -7.81 -12.37 -9.88
C ILE A 326 -8.87 -11.31 -9.57
N MET A 327 -8.88 -10.82 -8.33
CA MET A 327 -9.83 -9.80 -7.88
C MET A 327 -9.38 -8.40 -8.33
N ALA A 328 -8.11 -8.07 -8.15
CA ALA A 328 -7.61 -6.74 -8.46
C ALA A 328 -6.10 -6.77 -8.72
N ALA A 329 -5.58 -5.63 -9.13
CA ALA A 329 -4.15 -5.37 -9.13
C ALA A 329 -3.76 -4.37 -8.05
N ALA A 330 -2.52 -4.48 -7.57
CA ALA A 330 -1.83 -3.42 -6.85
C ALA A 330 -0.56 -3.03 -7.61
N TYR A 331 0.10 -1.96 -7.17
CA TYR A 331 1.39 -1.59 -7.73
C TYR A 331 2.39 -2.73 -7.52
N GLY A 332 3.19 -3.01 -8.54
CA GLY A 332 4.35 -3.88 -8.48
C GLY A 332 5.48 -3.35 -9.36
N ASN A 333 6.54 -4.13 -9.53
CA ASN A 333 7.58 -3.85 -10.52
C ASN A 333 7.49 -4.84 -11.69
N ASP A 334 8.48 -4.80 -12.58
CA ASP A 334 8.64 -5.79 -13.64
C ASP A 334 10.09 -6.27 -13.65
N PHE A 335 10.35 -7.53 -14.01
CA PHE A 335 11.73 -8.05 -14.07
C PHE A 335 12.61 -7.29 -15.06
N THR A 336 12.00 -6.61 -16.04
CA THR A 336 12.70 -5.78 -17.02
C THR A 336 12.93 -4.34 -16.55
N ASP A 337 12.29 -3.92 -15.45
CA ASP A 337 12.41 -2.57 -14.88
C ASP A 337 13.14 -2.56 -13.54
N THR A 338 14.43 -2.23 -13.60
CA THR A 338 15.26 -2.04 -12.41
C THR A 338 15.16 -0.63 -11.82
N SER A 339 14.37 0.26 -12.43
CA SER A 339 14.17 1.63 -11.95
C SER A 339 13.02 1.76 -10.96
N SER A 340 12.20 0.70 -10.81
CA SER A 340 11.09 0.63 -9.87
C SER A 340 11.22 -0.56 -8.94
N SER A 341 11.40 -0.26 -7.65
CA SER A 341 11.54 -1.29 -6.63
C SER A 341 10.90 -0.86 -5.33
N PHE A 342 10.53 -1.86 -4.54
CA PHE A 342 10.06 -1.65 -3.18
C PHE A 342 11.23 -1.36 -2.25
N VAL A 343 11.07 -0.31 -1.46
CA VAL A 343 11.89 -0.05 -0.28
C VAL A 343 11.43 -0.99 0.83
N VAL A 344 12.32 -1.86 1.31
CA VAL A 344 11.99 -2.88 2.30
C VAL A 344 13.08 -3.07 3.35
N PRO A 345 12.72 -3.50 4.57
CA PRO A 345 13.67 -3.86 5.61
C PRO A 345 14.56 -5.04 5.20
N SER A 346 15.82 -5.01 5.63
CA SER A 346 16.75 -6.13 5.48
C SER A 346 17.70 -6.19 6.68
N GLN A 347 17.90 -7.38 7.23
CA GLN A 347 18.86 -7.60 8.31
C GLN A 347 20.30 -7.35 7.87
N ALA A 348 20.63 -7.70 6.62
CA ALA A 348 22.00 -7.60 6.11
C ALA A 348 22.43 -6.16 5.82
N THR A 349 21.54 -5.34 5.24
CA THR A 349 21.87 -3.97 4.77
C THR A 349 21.10 -2.87 5.50
N GLY A 350 20.21 -3.23 6.43
CA GLY A 350 19.23 -2.34 7.05
C GLY A 350 18.02 -2.09 6.15
N CYS A 351 18.24 -1.72 4.90
CA CYS A 351 17.20 -1.45 3.91
C CYS A 351 17.63 -1.93 2.52
N LYS A 352 16.69 -2.36 1.69
CA LYS A 352 16.88 -2.81 0.31
C LYS A 352 15.88 -2.16 -0.63
N THR A 353 16.24 -2.13 -1.91
CA THR A 353 15.43 -1.57 -3.00
C THR A 353 15.44 -2.48 -4.23
N ASP A 354 15.41 -3.78 -4.04
CA ASP A 354 15.45 -4.80 -5.10
C ASP A 354 14.42 -5.93 -4.90
N PHE A 355 13.41 -5.69 -4.06
CA PHE A 355 12.31 -6.62 -3.84
C PHE A 355 11.28 -6.54 -4.98
N SER A 356 10.91 -7.69 -5.54
CA SER A 356 10.13 -7.83 -6.78
C SER A 356 9.19 -9.04 -6.75
N GLY A 357 8.33 -9.14 -7.78
CA GLY A 357 7.34 -10.22 -7.93
C GLY A 357 5.95 -9.82 -7.45
N THR A 358 5.02 -10.78 -7.42
CA THR A 358 3.67 -10.57 -6.86
C THR A 358 3.64 -10.50 -5.32
N SER A 359 4.72 -10.88 -4.64
CA SER A 359 4.85 -10.83 -3.17
C SER A 359 4.70 -9.42 -2.57
N PRO A 360 5.49 -8.40 -2.97
CA PRO A 360 5.30 -7.04 -2.46
C PRO A 360 3.92 -6.47 -2.82
N THR A 361 3.36 -6.89 -3.94
CA THR A 361 2.05 -6.46 -4.42
C THR A 361 0.92 -6.95 -3.51
N ALA A 362 0.95 -8.22 -3.10
CA ALA A 362 0.01 -8.78 -2.12
C ALA A 362 0.15 -8.09 -0.75
N ALA A 363 1.38 -7.85 -0.30
CA ALA A 363 1.66 -7.13 0.94
C ALA A 363 1.12 -5.69 0.90
N LEU A 364 1.26 -5.01 -0.24
CA LEU A 364 0.73 -3.66 -0.43
C LEU A 364 -0.81 -3.64 -0.39
N ALA A 365 -1.46 -4.63 -1.00
CA ALA A 365 -2.91 -4.80 -0.91
C ALA A 365 -3.36 -5.11 0.53
N ALA A 366 -2.60 -5.92 1.28
CA ALA A 366 -2.90 -6.23 2.68
C ALA A 366 -2.83 -5.00 3.58
N GLY A 367 -1.80 -4.17 3.45
CA GLY A 367 -1.74 -2.91 4.19
C GLY A 367 -2.80 -1.91 3.72
N ALA A 368 -3.15 -1.86 2.44
CA ALA A 368 -4.30 -1.08 1.97
C ALA A 368 -5.62 -1.52 2.65
N MET A 369 -5.83 -2.83 2.81
CA MET A 369 -7.01 -3.35 3.50
C MET A 369 -6.98 -3.00 5.00
N ALA A 370 -5.81 -2.85 5.61
CA ALA A 370 -5.72 -2.35 6.98
C ALA A 370 -6.23 -0.91 7.11
N LEU A 371 -5.93 -0.02 6.14
CA LEU A 371 -6.49 1.34 6.13
C LEU A 371 -8.01 1.33 5.97
N VAL A 372 -8.53 0.45 5.10
CA VAL A 372 -9.97 0.26 4.88
C VAL A 372 -10.67 -0.23 6.14
N LEU A 373 -10.09 -1.21 6.83
CA LEU A 373 -10.66 -1.75 8.07
C LEU A 373 -10.57 -0.79 9.26
N GLU A 374 -9.55 0.06 9.32
CA GLU A 374 -9.53 1.16 10.30
C GLU A 374 -10.69 2.13 10.02
N ALA A 375 -10.91 2.50 8.75
CA ALA A 375 -11.99 3.40 8.37
C ALA A 375 -13.37 2.81 8.71
N ASN A 376 -13.57 1.51 8.49
CA ASN A 376 -14.79 0.80 8.86
C ASN A 376 -14.52 -0.62 9.37
N PRO A 377 -14.46 -0.82 10.71
CA PRO A 377 -14.26 -2.13 11.30
C PRO A 377 -15.44 -3.11 11.14
N SER A 378 -16.62 -2.64 10.68
CA SER A 378 -17.81 -3.49 10.50
C SER A 378 -17.84 -4.25 9.19
N LEU A 379 -16.93 -3.94 8.25
CA LEU A 379 -16.87 -4.62 6.96
C LEU A 379 -16.61 -6.11 7.13
N THR A 380 -17.46 -6.92 6.49
CA THR A 380 -17.24 -8.36 6.37
C THR A 380 -16.20 -8.67 5.28
N TRP A 381 -15.75 -9.93 5.22
CA TRP A 381 -14.87 -10.40 4.15
C TRP A 381 -15.47 -10.17 2.75
N ARG A 382 -16.79 -10.34 2.59
CA ARG A 382 -17.51 -10.06 1.33
C ARG A 382 -17.64 -8.58 1.05
N ASP A 383 -17.91 -7.76 2.06
CA ASP A 383 -17.96 -6.30 1.90
C ASP A 383 -16.66 -5.74 1.32
N VAL A 384 -15.53 -6.26 1.78
CA VAL A 384 -14.22 -5.87 1.25
C VAL A 384 -14.06 -6.25 -0.22
N GLN A 385 -14.48 -7.44 -0.63
CA GLN A 385 -14.47 -7.82 -2.05
C GLN A 385 -15.39 -6.91 -2.88
N HIS A 386 -16.61 -6.64 -2.41
CA HIS A 386 -17.52 -5.72 -3.09
C HIS A 386 -16.99 -4.29 -3.19
N LEU A 387 -16.30 -3.80 -2.15
CA LEU A 387 -15.65 -2.50 -2.15
C LEU A 387 -14.58 -2.47 -3.25
N ILE A 388 -13.69 -3.46 -3.30
CA ILE A 388 -12.65 -3.59 -4.32
C ILE A 388 -13.26 -3.49 -5.73
N THR A 389 -14.30 -4.28 -6.03
CA THR A 389 -14.93 -4.30 -7.37
C THR A 389 -15.47 -2.94 -7.85
N ARG A 390 -15.67 -1.97 -6.94
CA ARG A 390 -16.32 -0.67 -7.22
C ARG A 390 -15.38 0.54 -7.12
N THR A 391 -14.16 0.35 -6.61
CA THR A 391 -13.23 1.44 -6.32
C THR A 391 -11.92 1.34 -7.10
N THR A 392 -11.71 0.28 -7.87
CA THR A 392 -10.52 0.11 -8.71
C THR A 392 -10.51 1.05 -9.91
N ARG A 393 -9.30 1.34 -10.42
CA ARG A 393 -9.08 2.14 -11.64
C ARG A 393 -8.68 1.24 -12.80
N THR A 394 -9.26 1.49 -13.96
CA THR A 394 -8.99 0.71 -15.19
C THR A 394 -8.32 1.53 -16.30
N GLU A 395 -8.38 2.86 -16.23
CA GLU A 395 -8.01 3.72 -17.36
C GLU A 395 -6.50 3.73 -17.62
N GLY A 396 -6.09 3.30 -18.82
CA GLY A 396 -4.69 3.27 -19.23
C GLY A 396 -3.84 2.23 -18.48
N LEU A 397 -4.50 1.20 -17.93
CA LEU A 397 -3.88 0.16 -17.12
C LEU A 397 -4.12 -1.23 -17.73
N CYS A 398 -3.16 -2.14 -17.57
CA CYS A 398 -3.29 -3.57 -17.86
C CYS A 398 -3.58 -3.95 -19.32
N GLY A 399 -3.14 -3.12 -20.27
CA GLY A 399 -3.33 -3.35 -21.71
C GLY A 399 -4.77 -3.16 -22.17
N ASP A 400 -5.08 -3.66 -23.37
CA ASP A 400 -6.33 -3.39 -24.08
C ASP A 400 -7.40 -4.49 -23.88
N GLU A 401 -7.09 -5.60 -23.20
CA GLU A 401 -7.96 -6.77 -23.03
C GLU A 401 -9.02 -6.61 -21.94
N TRP A 402 -9.62 -5.42 -21.83
CA TRP A 402 -10.72 -5.18 -20.90
C TRP A 402 -12.04 -5.62 -21.51
N THR A 403 -12.82 -6.39 -20.75
CA THR A 403 -14.21 -6.70 -21.09
C THR A 403 -15.15 -6.05 -20.08
N THR A 404 -16.34 -5.67 -20.53
CA THR A 404 -17.41 -5.21 -19.63
C THR A 404 -18.47 -6.30 -19.58
N ASN A 405 -18.72 -6.83 -18.39
CA ASN A 405 -19.73 -7.84 -18.18
C ASN A 405 -21.14 -7.23 -18.31
N LYS A 406 -22.17 -8.07 -18.21
CA LYS A 406 -23.56 -7.63 -18.45
C LYS A 406 -24.19 -6.90 -17.26
N ALA A 407 -23.50 -6.85 -16.13
CA ALA A 407 -23.83 -6.01 -14.99
C ALA A 407 -23.06 -4.67 -14.99
N GLY A 408 -22.20 -4.42 -15.99
CA GLY A 408 -21.48 -3.16 -16.14
C GLY A 408 -20.11 -3.11 -15.47
N PHE A 409 -19.62 -4.21 -14.89
CA PHE A 409 -18.27 -4.29 -14.33
C PHE A 409 -17.25 -4.51 -15.43
N LYS A 410 -16.15 -3.74 -15.38
CA LYS A 410 -14.96 -3.98 -16.20
C LYS A 410 -14.09 -5.04 -15.54
N VAL A 411 -13.68 -6.04 -16.32
CA VAL A 411 -12.88 -7.18 -15.85
C VAL A 411 -11.78 -7.52 -16.85
N ASN A 412 -10.67 -8.05 -16.33
CA ASN A 412 -9.48 -8.43 -17.07
C ASN A 412 -8.77 -9.61 -16.37
N ASN A 413 -8.26 -10.58 -17.13
CA ASN A 413 -7.63 -11.79 -16.56
C ASN A 413 -6.33 -11.51 -15.80
N LEU A 414 -5.65 -10.39 -16.06
CA LEU A 414 -4.40 -10.03 -15.39
C LEU A 414 -4.64 -9.08 -14.21
N CYS A 415 -5.65 -8.21 -14.29
CA CYS A 415 -5.86 -7.16 -13.30
C CYS A 415 -7.20 -7.23 -12.56
N GLY A 416 -8.00 -8.25 -12.79
CA GLY A 416 -9.34 -8.39 -12.19
C GLY A 416 -10.21 -7.17 -12.51
N PHE A 417 -10.73 -6.52 -11.47
CA PHE A 417 -11.52 -5.29 -11.59
C PHE A 417 -10.66 -4.02 -11.78
N GLY A 418 -9.33 -4.10 -11.68
CA GLY A 418 -8.40 -2.98 -11.91
C GLY A 418 -7.44 -2.72 -10.75
N LEU A 419 -6.67 -1.63 -10.89
CA LEU A 419 -5.70 -1.20 -9.89
C LEU A 419 -6.40 -0.57 -8.68
N MET A 420 -6.10 -1.05 -7.48
CA MET A 420 -6.64 -0.51 -6.24
C MET A 420 -6.38 1.00 -6.10
N ASP A 421 -7.39 1.73 -5.62
CA ASP A 421 -7.32 3.14 -5.25
C ASP A 421 -7.63 3.27 -3.76
N VAL A 422 -6.58 3.33 -2.94
CA VAL A 422 -6.70 3.22 -1.48
C VAL A 422 -7.47 4.40 -0.90
N GLY A 423 -7.29 5.60 -1.45
CA GLY A 423 -8.06 6.78 -1.09
C GLY A 423 -9.56 6.61 -1.34
N ALA A 424 -9.94 6.17 -2.55
CA ALA A 424 -11.34 5.92 -2.89
C ALA A 424 -11.95 4.79 -2.05
N MET A 425 -11.19 3.74 -1.77
CA MET A 425 -11.60 2.63 -0.91
C MET A 425 -11.91 3.10 0.51
N VAL A 426 -10.99 3.85 1.14
CA VAL A 426 -11.17 4.38 2.49
C VAL A 426 -12.35 5.35 2.54
N ASP A 427 -12.51 6.22 1.55
CA ASP A 427 -13.63 7.17 1.50
C ASP A 427 -14.98 6.45 1.38
N GLN A 428 -15.10 5.43 0.52
CA GLN A 428 -16.34 4.67 0.38
C GLN A 428 -16.63 3.77 1.58
N ALA A 429 -15.60 3.15 2.18
CA ALA A 429 -15.74 2.27 3.35
C ALA A 429 -16.48 2.94 4.51
N ARG A 430 -16.26 4.24 4.73
CA ARG A 430 -16.87 5.02 5.83
C ARG A 430 -18.39 5.07 5.80
N LEU A 431 -18.99 4.94 4.62
CA LEU A 431 -20.44 5.03 4.41
C LEU A 431 -21.01 3.71 3.89
N TRP A 432 -20.19 2.66 3.84
CA TRP A 432 -20.54 1.40 3.22
C TRP A 432 -21.57 0.62 4.06
N PRO A 433 -22.77 0.35 3.52
CA PRO A 433 -23.69 -0.58 4.15
C PRO A 433 -23.23 -2.01 3.89
N ASN A 434 -23.27 -2.87 4.90
CA ASN A 434 -22.96 -4.28 4.74
C ASN A 434 -23.88 -4.92 3.67
N VAL A 435 -23.30 -5.74 2.79
CA VAL A 435 -24.04 -6.47 1.77
C VAL A 435 -24.96 -7.53 2.41
N PRO A 436 -26.06 -7.90 1.73
CA PRO A 436 -26.96 -8.95 2.21
C PRO A 436 -26.25 -10.28 2.48
N ASP A 437 -26.89 -11.15 3.24
CA ASP A 437 -26.38 -12.50 3.50
C ASP A 437 -26.12 -13.27 2.19
N GLN A 438 -25.04 -14.05 2.18
CA GLN A 438 -24.69 -14.86 1.02
C GLN A 438 -25.69 -16.00 0.88
N VAL A 439 -26.22 -16.17 -0.33
CA VAL A 439 -27.01 -17.33 -0.73
C VAL A 439 -26.25 -18.12 -1.79
N ILE A 440 -26.51 -19.42 -1.85
CA ILE A 440 -25.79 -20.35 -2.71
C ILE A 440 -26.81 -21.13 -3.53
N CYS A 441 -26.51 -21.28 -4.81
CA CYS A 441 -27.25 -22.12 -5.74
C CYS A 441 -26.31 -23.18 -6.30
N GLN A 442 -26.63 -24.45 -6.01
CA GLN A 442 -25.78 -25.62 -6.25
C GLN A 442 -26.58 -26.73 -6.95
N ASP A 443 -25.98 -27.91 -7.12
CA ASP A 443 -26.58 -29.05 -7.84
C ASP A 443 -26.86 -28.78 -9.34
N LEU A 444 -26.13 -27.82 -9.91
CA LEU A 444 -26.19 -27.43 -11.32
C LEU A 444 -25.14 -28.22 -12.10
N MET A 445 -25.51 -29.35 -12.71
CA MET A 445 -24.52 -30.22 -13.35
C MET A 445 -24.99 -30.81 -14.68
N SER A 446 -24.01 -31.10 -15.54
CA SER A 446 -24.17 -31.94 -16.72
C SER A 446 -23.29 -33.18 -16.55
N THR A 447 -23.93 -34.34 -16.39
CA THR A 447 -23.26 -35.65 -16.24
C THR A 447 -23.25 -36.45 -17.54
N VAL A 448 -23.70 -35.86 -18.64
CA VAL A 448 -23.68 -36.52 -19.95
C VAL A 448 -22.24 -36.50 -20.44
N ILE A 449 -21.62 -37.69 -20.52
CA ILE A 449 -20.27 -37.85 -21.07
C ILE A 449 -20.29 -37.40 -22.53
N LYS A 450 -19.38 -36.49 -22.88
CA LYS A 450 -19.22 -35.98 -24.25
C LYS A 450 -17.80 -36.16 -24.74
N THR A 451 -17.67 -36.48 -26.02
CA THR A 451 -16.36 -36.57 -26.67
C THR A 451 -15.81 -35.17 -26.94
N ILE A 452 -14.59 -34.91 -26.46
CA ILE A 452 -13.80 -33.74 -26.85
C ILE A 452 -13.14 -34.08 -28.18
N PRO A 453 -13.49 -33.38 -29.27
CA PRO A 453 -12.95 -33.70 -30.59
C PRO A 453 -11.48 -33.27 -30.69
N GLY A 454 -10.70 -33.98 -31.51
CA GLY A 454 -9.31 -33.60 -31.77
C GLY A 454 -9.14 -32.33 -32.57
N GLY A 455 -10.18 -31.88 -33.26
CA GLY A 455 -10.29 -30.53 -33.83
C GLY A 455 -11.73 -30.02 -33.76
N GLY A 456 -11.89 -28.72 -33.52
CA GLY A 456 -13.18 -28.07 -33.28
C GLY A 456 -13.48 -27.86 -31.80
N THR A 457 -14.72 -27.47 -31.50
CA THR A 457 -15.14 -27.07 -30.14
C THR A 457 -16.26 -27.99 -29.66
N LEU A 458 -16.09 -28.51 -28.45
CA LEU A 458 -17.16 -29.18 -27.71
C LEU A 458 -18.01 -28.11 -26.99
N GLU A 459 -19.34 -28.20 -27.10
CA GLU A 459 -20.27 -27.39 -26.33
C GLU A 459 -21.12 -28.24 -25.37
N SER A 460 -21.30 -27.74 -24.15
CA SER A 460 -22.24 -28.31 -23.18
C SER A 460 -22.98 -27.23 -22.42
N THR A 461 -24.22 -27.51 -22.05
CA THR A 461 -25.08 -26.53 -21.39
C THR A 461 -25.67 -27.05 -20.09
N VAL A 462 -25.95 -26.13 -19.18
CA VAL A 462 -26.73 -26.33 -17.95
C VAL A 462 -27.78 -25.22 -17.89
N ASP A 463 -29.04 -25.59 -17.69
CA ASP A 463 -30.15 -24.63 -17.54
C ASP A 463 -30.39 -24.33 -16.05
N VAL A 464 -30.10 -23.09 -15.66
CA VAL A 464 -30.34 -22.58 -14.31
C VAL A 464 -31.71 -21.92 -14.30
N ASN A 465 -32.72 -22.62 -13.81
CA ASN A 465 -34.09 -22.12 -13.76
C ASN A 465 -34.59 -21.92 -12.32
N PRO A 466 -35.69 -21.16 -12.12
CA PRO A 466 -36.22 -20.87 -10.80
C PRO A 466 -36.65 -22.07 -9.93
N ARG A 467 -36.66 -23.30 -10.46
CA ARG A 467 -36.97 -24.49 -9.67
C ARG A 467 -35.74 -25.05 -8.96
N ILE A 468 -34.57 -24.91 -9.58
CA ILE A 468 -33.29 -25.34 -9.01
C ILE A 468 -32.68 -24.18 -8.23
N CYS A 469 -32.72 -23.00 -8.83
CA CYS A 469 -32.28 -21.74 -8.24
C CYS A 469 -33.49 -20.94 -7.76
N ALA A 470 -34.02 -21.21 -6.55
CA ALA A 470 -35.29 -20.63 -6.12
C ALA A 470 -35.29 -19.08 -6.09
N PRO A 471 -36.45 -18.41 -6.16
CA PRO A 471 -36.53 -16.93 -6.22
C PRO A 471 -36.00 -16.19 -4.99
N ASP A 472 -35.72 -16.89 -3.89
CA ASP A 472 -35.05 -16.40 -2.68
C ASP A 472 -33.54 -16.74 -2.65
N GLN A 473 -32.99 -17.26 -3.74
CA GLN A 473 -31.57 -17.58 -3.92
C GLN A 473 -30.85 -16.49 -4.73
N VAL A 474 -29.89 -16.86 -5.58
CA VAL A 474 -28.93 -15.92 -6.17
C VAL A 474 -29.57 -15.13 -7.32
N HIS A 475 -29.64 -13.80 -7.16
CA HIS A 475 -30.06 -12.85 -8.21
C HIS A 475 -28.93 -11.93 -8.68
N TYR A 476 -27.95 -11.68 -7.81
CA TYR A 476 -26.78 -10.88 -8.10
C TYR A 476 -25.55 -11.70 -7.75
N LEU A 477 -24.84 -12.15 -8.78
CA LEU A 477 -23.67 -13.02 -8.63
C LEU A 477 -22.51 -12.32 -7.90
N GLU A 478 -21.76 -13.10 -7.13
CA GLU A 478 -20.45 -12.77 -6.58
C GLU A 478 -19.41 -13.72 -7.20
N HIS A 479 -19.43 -14.99 -6.76
CA HIS A 479 -18.50 -16.02 -7.21
C HIS A 479 -19.20 -17.08 -8.04
N VAL A 480 -18.56 -17.54 -9.11
CA VAL A 480 -19.00 -18.68 -9.90
C VAL A 480 -17.88 -19.72 -9.89
N LEU A 481 -18.15 -20.87 -9.28
CA LEU A 481 -17.26 -22.02 -9.30
C LEU A 481 -17.66 -22.99 -10.41
N VAL A 482 -16.69 -23.45 -11.18
CA VAL A 482 -16.85 -24.36 -12.31
C VAL A 482 -16.00 -25.60 -12.05
N HIS A 483 -16.63 -26.68 -11.65
CA HIS A 483 -15.95 -27.95 -11.47
C HIS A 483 -15.98 -28.73 -12.79
N VAL A 484 -14.82 -29.19 -13.27
CA VAL A 484 -14.66 -29.89 -14.54
C VAL A 484 -13.88 -31.18 -14.31
N THR A 485 -14.46 -32.28 -14.79
CA THR A 485 -13.80 -33.59 -14.82
C THR A 485 -13.68 -34.05 -16.26
N LEU A 486 -12.46 -34.14 -16.79
CA LEU A 486 -12.17 -34.58 -18.15
C LEU A 486 -10.85 -35.35 -18.24
N THR A 487 -10.71 -36.08 -19.35
CA THR A 487 -9.45 -36.71 -19.76
C THR A 487 -9.19 -36.33 -21.21
N PHE A 488 -7.98 -35.87 -21.51
CA PHE A 488 -7.54 -35.51 -22.86
C PHE A 488 -6.04 -35.78 -22.98
N PRO A 489 -5.49 -36.27 -24.11
CA PRO A 489 -4.08 -36.69 -24.18
C PRO A 489 -3.04 -35.67 -23.71
N HIS A 490 -3.36 -34.38 -23.77
CA HIS A 490 -2.52 -33.27 -23.30
C HIS A 490 -3.42 -32.14 -22.80
N ARG A 491 -3.80 -32.14 -21.50
CA ARG A 491 -4.82 -31.22 -20.97
C ARG A 491 -4.47 -29.75 -21.19
N GLY A 492 -3.16 -29.42 -21.18
CA GLY A 492 -2.64 -28.09 -21.43
C GLY A 492 -2.99 -27.48 -22.80
N TYR A 493 -3.40 -28.29 -23.77
CA TYR A 493 -3.89 -27.79 -25.06
C TYR A 493 -5.34 -27.32 -25.03
N LEU A 494 -6.08 -27.65 -23.99
CA LEU A 494 -7.47 -27.27 -23.86
C LEU A 494 -7.59 -25.84 -23.34
N VAL A 495 -8.50 -25.09 -23.98
CA VAL A 495 -9.06 -23.84 -23.44
C VAL A 495 -10.50 -24.10 -23.09
N ILE A 496 -10.88 -23.76 -21.87
CA ILE A 496 -12.25 -23.91 -21.35
C ILE A 496 -12.86 -22.54 -21.11
N GLU A 497 -13.98 -22.27 -21.77
CA GLU A 497 -14.73 -21.03 -21.64
C GLU A 497 -16.12 -21.30 -21.04
N LEU A 498 -16.56 -20.41 -20.16
CA LEU A 498 -17.90 -20.39 -19.61
C LEU A 498 -18.63 -19.13 -20.08
N THR A 499 -19.77 -19.30 -20.74
CA THR A 499 -20.67 -18.21 -21.11
C THR A 499 -21.91 -18.22 -20.23
N SER A 500 -22.14 -17.10 -19.55
CA SER A 500 -23.35 -16.82 -18.75
C SER A 500 -24.60 -16.62 -19.63
N PRO A 501 -25.81 -16.77 -19.06
CA PRO A 501 -27.07 -16.54 -19.79
C PRO A 501 -27.20 -15.14 -20.37
N SER A 502 -26.59 -14.14 -19.71
CA SER A 502 -26.57 -12.76 -20.16
C SER A 502 -25.60 -12.53 -21.34
N GLY A 503 -24.69 -13.48 -21.59
CA GLY A 503 -23.74 -13.48 -22.72
C GLY A 503 -22.33 -13.01 -22.40
N THR A 504 -21.97 -12.83 -21.12
CA THR A 504 -20.56 -12.66 -20.71
C THR A 504 -19.83 -13.99 -20.79
N THR A 505 -18.63 -14.00 -21.37
CA THR A 505 -17.77 -15.19 -21.49
C THR A 505 -16.50 -15.03 -20.65
N SER A 506 -16.14 -16.07 -19.92
CA SER A 506 -14.95 -16.18 -19.07
C SER A 506 -14.09 -17.35 -19.54
N THR A 507 -12.80 -17.13 -19.78
CA THR A 507 -11.85 -18.23 -20.02
C THR A 507 -11.38 -18.79 -18.68
N VAL A 508 -12.13 -19.77 -18.16
CA VAL A 508 -11.91 -20.32 -16.81
C VAL A 508 -10.70 -21.23 -16.72
N ALA A 509 -10.32 -21.89 -17.83
CA ALA A 509 -9.07 -22.64 -17.94
C ALA A 509 -8.33 -22.18 -19.21
N PRO A 510 -7.32 -21.31 -19.10
CA PRO A 510 -6.46 -20.97 -20.23
C PRO A 510 -5.51 -22.14 -20.54
N GLY A 511 -5.12 -22.30 -21.80
CA GLY A 511 -4.20 -23.37 -22.19
C GLY A 511 -2.79 -23.16 -21.64
N ARG A 512 -2.19 -24.21 -21.09
CA ARG A 512 -0.79 -24.27 -20.64
C ARG A 512 -0.03 -25.27 -21.51
N VAL A 513 0.56 -24.82 -22.60
CA VAL A 513 1.08 -25.68 -23.69
C VAL A 513 2.06 -26.77 -23.20
N GLN A 514 2.81 -26.51 -22.12
CA GLN A 514 3.76 -27.46 -21.56
C GLN A 514 3.15 -28.47 -20.56
N ASP A 515 1.89 -28.29 -20.16
CA ASP A 515 1.16 -29.18 -19.25
C ASP A 515 0.64 -30.43 -19.98
N ALA A 516 1.47 -31.46 -20.03
CA ALA A 516 1.25 -32.70 -20.77
C ALA A 516 0.41 -33.75 -20.02
N GLU A 517 -0.03 -33.46 -18.80
CA GLU A 517 -0.84 -34.39 -18.02
C GLU A 517 -2.22 -34.61 -18.69
N PRO A 518 -2.78 -35.82 -18.61
CA PRO A 518 -3.99 -36.13 -19.36
C PRO A 518 -5.28 -35.76 -18.62
N ASP A 519 -5.29 -35.88 -17.31
CA ASP A 519 -6.50 -35.79 -16.48
C ASP A 519 -6.64 -34.40 -15.87
N LEU A 520 -7.89 -33.92 -15.81
CA LEU A 520 -8.27 -32.69 -15.12
C LEU A 520 -9.50 -32.99 -14.28
N ASP A 521 -9.37 -32.86 -12.97
CA ASP A 521 -10.47 -32.90 -12.02
C ASP A 521 -10.32 -31.71 -11.08
N TRP A 522 -10.92 -30.58 -11.46
CA TRP A 522 -10.55 -29.30 -10.89
C TRP A 522 -11.71 -28.32 -10.82
N THR A 523 -11.66 -27.42 -9.83
CA THR A 523 -12.64 -26.36 -9.66
C THR A 523 -12.00 -25.01 -9.96
N PHE A 524 -12.48 -24.37 -11.03
CA PHE A 524 -12.09 -23.01 -11.41
C PHE A 524 -13.01 -21.98 -10.78
N LEU A 525 -12.48 -20.81 -10.45
CA LEU A 525 -13.23 -19.64 -10.02
C LEU A 525 -13.26 -18.59 -11.14
N THR A 526 -14.44 -18.01 -11.39
CA THR A 526 -14.55 -16.77 -12.16
C THR A 526 -15.32 -15.70 -11.41
N LEU A 527 -14.72 -14.51 -11.39
CA LEU A 527 -15.29 -13.27 -10.87
C LEU A 527 -15.91 -12.40 -11.98
N HIS A 528 -15.77 -12.81 -13.24
CA HIS A 528 -16.16 -11.98 -14.39
C HIS A 528 -17.67 -11.81 -14.54
N HIS A 529 -18.46 -12.66 -13.88
CA HIS A 529 -19.93 -12.59 -13.88
C HIS A 529 -20.51 -11.80 -12.69
N TRP A 530 -19.65 -11.12 -11.91
CA TRP A 530 -20.08 -10.36 -10.74
C TRP A 530 -21.23 -9.38 -11.05
N GLY A 531 -22.27 -9.41 -10.23
CA GLY A 531 -23.48 -8.61 -10.34
C GLY A 531 -24.51 -9.10 -11.35
N GLU A 532 -24.21 -10.11 -12.18
CA GLU A 532 -25.15 -10.62 -13.18
C GLU A 532 -26.25 -11.49 -12.55
N ASN A 533 -27.38 -11.59 -13.25
CA ASN A 533 -28.43 -12.54 -12.93
C ASN A 533 -28.07 -13.93 -13.50
N PRO A 534 -28.06 -14.99 -12.67
CA PRO A 534 -27.62 -16.31 -13.12
C PRO A 534 -28.67 -17.12 -13.88
N LEU A 535 -29.92 -16.67 -13.99
CA LEU A 535 -31.01 -17.46 -14.56
C LEU A 535 -30.90 -17.58 -16.08
N GLY A 536 -31.06 -18.81 -16.55
CA GLY A 536 -31.04 -19.20 -17.96
C GLY A 536 -29.94 -20.20 -18.27
N VAL A 537 -29.59 -20.29 -19.55
CA VAL A 537 -28.67 -21.32 -20.06
C VAL A 537 -27.22 -20.86 -19.94
N TRP A 538 -26.45 -21.60 -19.15
CA TRP A 538 -24.99 -21.51 -19.11
C TRP A 538 -24.39 -22.44 -20.13
N THR A 539 -23.33 -22.00 -20.81
CA THR A 539 -22.65 -22.78 -21.87
C THR A 539 -21.17 -22.93 -21.54
N LEU A 540 -20.71 -24.17 -21.39
CA LEU A 540 -19.31 -24.54 -21.33
C LEU A 540 -18.82 -24.87 -22.75
N ARG A 541 -17.72 -24.26 -23.18
CA ARG A 541 -16.99 -24.59 -24.40
C ARG A 541 -15.62 -25.15 -24.08
N VAL A 542 -15.28 -26.28 -24.67
CA VAL A 542 -13.95 -26.88 -24.56
C VAL A 542 -13.34 -26.91 -25.96
N ASN A 543 -12.25 -26.18 -26.15
CA ASN A 543 -11.58 -26.04 -27.44
C ASN A 543 -10.16 -26.60 -27.37
N ASN A 544 -9.78 -27.45 -28.33
CA ASN A 544 -8.40 -27.88 -28.50
C ASN A 544 -7.63 -26.85 -29.33
N THR A 545 -6.66 -26.17 -28.72
CA THR A 545 -5.81 -25.16 -29.39
C THR A 545 -4.73 -25.77 -30.28
N HIS A 546 -4.53 -27.09 -30.22
CA HIS A 546 -3.55 -27.83 -31.00
C HIS A 546 -4.25 -28.97 -31.78
N PRO A 547 -4.99 -28.63 -32.87
CA PRO A 547 -5.84 -29.60 -33.55
C PRO A 547 -5.07 -30.77 -34.13
N ASP A 548 -5.41 -31.98 -33.70
CA ASP A 548 -4.94 -33.24 -34.27
C ASP A 548 -6.07 -34.25 -34.19
N THR A 549 -6.48 -34.79 -35.35
CA THR A 549 -7.55 -35.79 -35.43
C THR A 549 -7.29 -37.07 -34.64
N ALA A 550 -6.03 -37.34 -34.27
CA ALA A 550 -5.66 -38.46 -33.39
C ALA A 550 -5.81 -38.16 -31.88
N MET A 551 -5.95 -36.88 -31.50
CA MET A 551 -6.04 -36.45 -30.09
C MET A 551 -7.49 -36.21 -29.66
N THR A 552 -8.24 -37.27 -29.37
CA THR A 552 -9.60 -37.15 -28.81
C THR A 552 -9.61 -37.41 -27.30
N GLY A 553 -10.56 -36.81 -26.59
CA GLY A 553 -10.76 -37.08 -25.16
C GLY A 553 -12.23 -37.12 -24.76
N SER A 554 -12.49 -37.05 -23.46
CA SER A 554 -13.84 -37.10 -22.89
C SER A 554 -14.02 -36.07 -21.79
N LEU A 555 -15.10 -35.30 -21.88
CA LEU A 555 -15.66 -34.55 -20.76
C LEU A 555 -16.61 -35.48 -20.01
N SER A 556 -16.23 -35.89 -18.80
CA SER A 556 -17.02 -36.80 -17.95
C SER A 556 -18.18 -36.07 -17.30
N SER A 557 -17.89 -34.90 -16.71
CA SER A 557 -18.89 -34.05 -16.08
C SER A 557 -18.39 -32.62 -15.92
N TRP A 558 -19.32 -31.70 -15.77
CA TRP A 558 -19.03 -30.40 -15.20
C TRP A 558 -20.22 -29.88 -14.39
N SER A 559 -19.95 -29.03 -13.41
CA SER A 559 -20.97 -28.42 -12.55
C SER A 559 -20.67 -26.97 -12.19
N LEU A 560 -21.71 -26.25 -11.80
CA LEU A 560 -21.66 -24.88 -11.32
C LEU A 560 -22.06 -24.82 -9.85
N VAL A 561 -21.35 -23.98 -9.09
CA VAL A 561 -21.82 -23.48 -7.80
C VAL A 561 -21.81 -21.95 -7.87
N LEU A 562 -22.98 -21.36 -7.67
CA LEU A 562 -23.20 -19.93 -7.82
C LEU A 562 -23.39 -19.32 -6.45
N HIS A 563 -22.57 -18.32 -6.13
CA HIS A 563 -22.65 -17.56 -4.90
C HIS A 563 -23.11 -16.14 -5.21
N GLY A 564 -23.87 -15.54 -4.30
CA GLY A 564 -24.25 -14.15 -4.42
C GLY A 564 -25.32 -13.74 -3.42
N THR A 565 -26.18 -12.81 -3.83
CA THR A 565 -27.25 -12.25 -3.00
C THR A 565 -28.60 -12.35 -3.68
N ALA A 566 -29.67 -12.49 -2.88
CA ALA A 566 -31.05 -12.49 -3.36
C ALA A 566 -31.61 -11.09 -3.62
N SER A 567 -31.08 -10.09 -2.92
CA SER A 567 -31.42 -8.68 -3.05
C SER A 567 -30.22 -7.88 -3.52
N GLU A 568 -30.48 -6.78 -4.24
CA GLU A 568 -29.43 -5.93 -4.81
C GLU A 568 -28.44 -5.45 -3.73
N PRO A 569 -27.14 -5.74 -3.89
CA PRO A 569 -26.11 -5.16 -3.03
C PRO A 569 -26.13 -3.64 -3.12
N LEU A 570 -26.16 -2.96 -1.96
CA LEU A 570 -26.11 -1.49 -1.84
C LEU A 570 -27.36 -0.75 -2.35
N ASN A 571 -28.53 -1.38 -2.31
CA ASN A 571 -29.79 -0.70 -2.66
C ASN A 571 -30.10 0.47 -1.70
N ASN A 572 -30.08 1.69 -2.22
CA ASN A 572 -30.37 2.93 -1.47
C ASN A 572 -31.79 3.02 -0.91
N ASP A 573 -32.72 2.15 -1.32
CA ASP A 573 -34.15 2.23 -0.94
C ASP A 573 -34.53 1.39 0.30
N THR A 574 -33.64 0.56 0.85
CA THR A 574 -34.00 -0.37 1.95
C THR A 574 -33.47 0.01 3.32
N THR A 575 -32.58 0.99 3.42
CA THR A 575 -32.19 1.60 4.69
C THR A 575 -32.89 2.96 4.83
N PRO A 576 -33.83 3.13 5.78
CA PRO A 576 -34.25 4.45 6.19
C PRO A 576 -32.99 5.28 6.50
N ALA A 577 -32.88 6.50 5.96
CA ALA A 577 -31.75 7.39 6.24
C ALA A 577 -31.50 7.64 7.75
N SER A 578 -32.43 7.23 8.62
CA SER A 578 -32.33 7.23 10.09
C SER A 578 -31.50 6.09 10.68
N ASP A 579 -31.23 5.01 9.93
CA ASP A 579 -30.49 3.83 10.42
C ASP A 579 -29.04 3.77 9.91
N LEU A 580 -28.63 4.72 9.06
CA LEU A 580 -27.22 5.02 8.81
C LEU A 580 -26.64 5.69 10.06
N VAL A 581 -26.36 4.90 11.10
CA VAL A 581 -25.56 5.36 12.23
C VAL A 581 -24.17 5.68 11.69
N ARG A 582 -23.96 6.94 11.32
CA ARG A 582 -22.63 7.50 11.08
C ARG A 582 -21.79 7.14 12.30
N PRO A 583 -20.62 6.50 12.17
CA PRO A 583 -19.72 6.28 13.29
C PRO A 583 -19.57 7.62 14.03
N THR A 584 -19.99 7.66 15.30
CA THR A 584 -20.06 8.89 16.09
C THR A 584 -18.68 9.43 16.46
N SER A 585 -17.61 8.79 15.99
CA SER A 585 -16.23 9.24 16.05
C SER A 585 -15.55 8.92 14.72
N PRO A 586 -14.67 9.79 14.20
CA PRO A 586 -13.81 9.38 13.09
C PRO A 586 -12.97 8.20 13.58
N ASN A 587 -13.19 7.00 13.05
CA ASN A 587 -12.40 5.81 13.44
C ASN A 587 -10.90 6.04 13.19
N CYS A 588 -10.60 6.82 12.15
CA CYS A 588 -9.26 7.29 11.85
C CYS A 588 -8.93 8.51 12.70
N VAL A 589 -8.16 8.30 13.76
CA VAL A 589 -7.82 9.34 14.75
C VAL A 589 -6.34 9.68 14.62
N THR A 590 -6.04 10.98 14.56
CA THR A 590 -4.68 11.46 14.83
C THR A 590 -4.40 11.21 16.31
N VAL A 591 -3.46 10.33 16.65
CA VAL A 591 -2.93 10.30 18.01
C VAL A 591 -2.27 11.66 18.22
N SER A 592 -2.89 12.50 19.04
CA SER A 592 -2.17 13.59 19.69
C SER A 592 -1.09 12.93 20.54
N ASP A 593 0.15 13.34 20.39
CA ASP A 593 1.22 13.04 21.34
C ASP A 593 0.76 13.46 22.75
N ASP A 594 0.09 12.57 23.47
CA ASP A 594 -0.14 12.68 24.91
C ASP A 594 1.18 12.36 25.61
N SER A 595 2.12 13.28 25.43
CA SER A 595 3.29 13.46 26.29
C SER A 595 3.02 14.50 27.37
N ASP A 596 1.77 14.63 27.82
CA ASP A 596 1.41 15.37 29.03
C ASP A 596 0.93 14.40 30.11
N TYR A 597 1.92 13.83 30.81
CA TYR A 597 1.72 13.09 32.05
C TYR A 597 1.24 14.08 33.14
N SER A 598 -0.06 14.42 33.13
CA SER A 598 -0.71 15.12 34.23
C SER A 598 -0.92 14.15 35.40
N ALA A 599 0.13 13.94 36.19
CA ALA A 599 -0.01 13.55 37.58
C ALA A 599 -0.37 14.80 38.41
N THR A 600 -1.66 15.15 38.48
CA THR A 600 -2.17 16.12 39.46
C THR A 600 -2.86 15.39 40.60
N LYS A 601 -2.06 14.92 41.57
CA LYS A 601 -2.54 14.68 42.93
C LYS A 601 -2.33 15.99 43.70
N GLY A 602 -3.44 16.57 44.17
CA GLY A 602 -3.52 17.96 44.59
C GLY A 602 -2.60 18.35 45.75
N ILE A 603 -2.10 19.59 45.68
CA ILE A 603 -1.71 20.41 46.81
C ILE A 603 -2.12 21.86 46.50
N ASN A 604 -2.66 22.51 47.54
CA ASN A 604 -3.34 23.80 47.56
C ASN A 604 -2.58 25.00 46.94
N ASN A 605 -3.39 25.95 46.48
CA ASN A 605 -3.05 27.35 46.20
C ASN A 605 -2.27 27.99 47.36
N ASP A 606 -1.11 28.59 47.03
CA ASP A 606 -0.71 29.95 47.40
C ASP A 606 0.82 30.12 47.18
N LEU A 607 1.23 30.71 46.06
CA LEU A 607 2.28 31.75 46.04
C LEU A 607 2.51 32.31 44.63
N VAL A 608 2.22 33.59 44.47
CA VAL A 608 2.64 34.44 43.35
C VAL A 608 4.13 34.71 43.48
N ILE A 609 4.99 34.30 42.53
CA ILE A 609 6.29 34.94 42.29
C ILE A 609 6.57 35.06 40.79
N ALA A 610 6.82 36.30 40.39
CA ALA A 610 7.16 36.75 39.07
C ALA A 610 8.57 36.30 38.61
N LEU A 611 8.74 36.27 37.29
CA LEU A 611 9.98 36.15 36.51
C LEU A 611 11.23 36.74 37.18
N SER A 612 12.29 35.93 37.35
CA SER A 612 13.67 36.42 37.51
C SER A 612 14.69 35.48 36.85
N VAL A 613 14.88 35.62 35.54
CA VAL A 613 16.11 35.17 34.88
C VAL A 613 17.10 36.33 34.94
N SER A 614 17.99 36.36 35.93
CA SER A 614 19.33 37.01 35.87
C SER A 614 19.93 37.16 37.26
N GLY A 615 20.85 36.26 37.61
CA GLY A 615 21.65 36.37 38.82
C GLY A 615 22.64 35.21 38.92
N SER A 616 22.16 33.99 38.74
CA SER A 616 22.95 32.76 38.85
C SER A 616 23.96 32.59 37.71
N VAL A 617 23.61 33.01 36.48
CA VAL A 617 24.52 32.94 35.32
C VAL A 617 25.65 33.97 35.43
N ILE A 618 25.36 35.17 35.96
CA ILE A 618 26.36 36.23 36.15
C ILE A 618 27.33 35.85 37.28
N LEU A 619 26.82 35.26 38.37
CA LEU A 619 27.65 34.80 39.48
C LEU A 619 28.61 33.66 39.06
N LEU A 620 28.13 32.71 38.24
CA LEU A 620 28.97 31.62 37.72
C LEU A 620 30.09 32.13 36.78
N VAL A 621 29.79 33.12 35.93
CA VAL A 621 30.79 33.75 35.05
C VAL A 621 31.83 34.54 35.88
N CYS A 622 31.40 35.25 36.92
CA CYS A 622 32.32 35.97 37.81
C CYS A 622 33.23 35.03 38.61
N ILE A 623 32.71 33.89 39.10
CA ILE A 623 33.51 32.88 39.80
C ILE A 623 34.53 32.23 38.85
N ALA A 624 34.15 31.92 37.61
CA ALA A 624 35.06 31.35 36.62
C ALA A 624 36.22 32.31 36.28
N ILE A 625 35.93 33.61 36.16
CA ILE A 625 36.95 34.65 35.92
C ILE A 625 37.88 34.79 37.14
N ALA A 626 37.35 34.74 38.37
CA ALA A 626 38.16 34.82 39.59
C ALA A 626 39.10 33.62 39.75
N VAL A 627 38.63 32.40 39.45
CA VAL A 627 39.43 31.16 39.50
C VAL A 627 40.51 31.17 38.41
N TYR A 628 40.20 31.68 37.22
CA TYR A 628 41.18 31.84 36.13
C TYR A 628 42.29 32.84 36.49
N LEU A 629 41.95 33.95 37.15
CA LEU A 629 42.93 34.95 37.59
C LEU A 629 43.80 34.45 38.77
N GLN A 630 43.25 33.63 39.67
CA GLN A 630 44.02 32.98 40.75
C GLN A 630 44.98 31.90 40.23
N THR A 631 44.56 31.09 39.25
CA THR A 631 45.43 30.06 38.65
C THR A 631 46.55 30.67 37.83
N LYS A 632 46.31 31.77 37.12
CA LYS A 632 47.35 32.52 36.39
C LYS A 632 48.41 33.12 37.34
N LYS A 633 48.04 33.46 38.57
CA LYS A 633 48.96 33.99 39.60
C LYS A 633 49.78 32.89 40.31
N ARG A 634 49.34 31.63 40.26
CA ARG A 634 50.07 30.46 40.80
C ARG A 634 51.05 29.83 39.81
N LEU A 635 50.86 30.02 38.50
CA LEU A 635 51.70 29.43 37.44
C LEU A 635 52.95 30.25 37.07
N SER A 636 53.21 31.37 37.74
CA SER A 636 54.40 32.21 37.53
C SER A 636 55.50 32.04 38.59
N GLY A 637 55.53 30.93 39.34
CA GLY A 637 56.53 30.66 40.38
C GLY A 637 57.21 29.29 40.23
N ASN A 638 58.45 29.30 39.72
CA ASN A 638 59.59 28.41 39.99
C ASN A 638 59.44 26.87 40.10
N PHE A 639 59.96 26.19 39.07
CA PHE A 639 61.19 25.33 39.05
C PHE A 639 61.23 23.87 39.63
N ILE A 640 61.81 22.99 38.78
CA ILE A 640 62.58 21.71 38.97
C ILE A 640 61.80 20.36 38.93
N GLY A 641 62.22 19.46 38.00
CA GLY A 641 61.70 18.09 37.70
C GLY A 641 62.24 16.97 38.61
N PRO A 642 62.45 15.68 38.19
CA PRO A 642 62.25 15.01 36.88
C PRO A 642 61.57 13.59 36.93
N ASP A 643 61.49 12.96 35.74
CA ASP A 643 61.49 11.51 35.38
C ASP A 643 60.36 10.50 35.69
N ALA A 644 59.60 10.23 34.61
CA ALA A 644 59.46 8.96 33.87
C ALA A 644 59.35 7.60 34.60
N ARG A 645 58.17 6.97 34.39
CA ARG A 645 57.92 5.53 34.48
C ARG A 645 58.22 4.85 33.12
N ASN A 646 58.56 3.56 33.12
CA ASN A 646 58.02 2.56 32.18
C ASN A 646 58.48 1.11 32.49
N ALA A 647 57.48 0.22 32.59
CA ALA A 647 57.45 -1.24 32.37
C ALA A 647 56.05 -1.48 31.77
N GLU A 648 55.76 -2.26 30.72
CA GLU A 648 56.06 -3.64 30.29
C GLU A 648 55.94 -3.69 28.72
N VAL A 649 56.69 -4.44 27.89
CA VAL A 649 56.78 -5.90 27.64
C VAL A 649 55.42 -6.51 27.25
N LYS A 650 55.08 -6.68 25.96
CA LYS A 650 55.41 -7.70 24.90
C LYS A 650 54.35 -8.82 24.81
N ASP A 651 53.92 -9.09 23.56
CA ASP A 651 53.55 -10.40 22.96
C ASP A 651 53.68 -10.20 21.42
N GLU A 652 54.62 -10.79 20.69
CA GLU A 652 54.78 -12.19 20.19
C GLU A 652 53.85 -12.62 19.02
N ASN A 653 54.31 -12.23 17.82
CA ASN A 653 54.54 -12.96 16.55
C ASN A 653 53.90 -14.35 16.24
N PRO A 654 53.42 -14.59 14.98
CA PRO A 654 53.00 -15.90 14.48
C PRO A 654 53.93 -16.49 13.38
N TYR A 655 54.01 -17.82 13.31
CA TYR A 655 54.53 -18.67 12.21
C TYR A 655 53.86 -20.06 12.39
N THR A 656 53.55 -20.92 11.42
CA THR A 656 53.99 -21.13 10.04
C THR A 656 53.04 -22.14 9.36
N THR A 657 53.10 -22.16 8.04
CA THR A 657 52.48 -23.00 7.00
C THR A 657 52.84 -24.50 6.99
N GLY A 658 51.99 -25.34 6.39
CA GLY A 658 52.40 -26.65 5.82
C GLY A 658 51.28 -27.61 5.36
N SER A 659 50.83 -27.47 4.10
CA SER A 659 50.56 -28.44 3.00
C SER A 659 49.98 -29.88 3.19
N PRO A 660 49.43 -30.49 2.10
CA PRO A 660 48.20 -31.28 2.12
C PRO A 660 48.37 -32.80 1.83
N LEU A 661 47.29 -33.55 2.09
CA LEU A 661 46.78 -34.70 1.32
C LEU A 661 45.33 -34.98 1.70
#